data_AF-A0A7S4EEJ7-F1
#
_entry.id   AF-A0A7S4EEJ7-F1
#
_cell.length_a   1.000
_cell.length_b   1.000
_cell.length_c   1.000
_cell.angle_alpha   90.00
_cell.angle_beta   90.00
_cell.angle_gamma   90.00
#
_symmetry.space_group_name_H-M   'P 1'
#
loop_
_entity.id
_entity.type
_entity.pdbx_description
1 polymer ?
#
loop_
_entity_poly.entity_id
_entity_poly.type
_entity_poly.pdbx_seq_one_letter_code
_entity_poly.pdbx_strand_id
1 'polypeptide(L)'
;MKVVELKAELKSYDLPSSGLKKILQQRLLDFYRTANTKGSERENKSNLAGDNNGEVIKEVEEEKKEERETIMEIEEEEDEDSDDEEYDIHDENEDDSDLAWVFSKKRWKKKTFLLMEDVRQLVHSTDAEARKKGPKKAKEALRRMQQWLLASSSYNDEENLDATFDQRITLLKAYNLWIHALAKSGYDDAGYQAEEVLNEMRQNASNGGPSPNDVTIASVMDAHAHSASVSSSSSGGAKAAESFLFRLLEKHEANNNNIPWSQDGNNALRDSLIVTCDTMLNAWAREGTMDSAERALVILLRLEEYQRQMGKQQKKARSKQKKASTSTRKVRPISYSTVMNGWANVRSAEAAEKAEATLDSLVVRAKVDKKEKSNDNGEQSKLVSIQPDTILFNSVIQCWAASRNRKAGDKSLQLLKQMKELAGVDRGDNNVHDDESIYFDTHPDIITYNTILSAWSHCGDKNAAPQAEKIVKELVMEQEKRRKQQIDSENSETNTSVVVNTVTFNTVLDAWSKSKLPGATDRAGNLLEYMIQSKDPQILPDIYSFTCVMDALAKSKEPNKASQTRDLLDRSIQMHQEALRNGDKRKADALRLTQVPYNTVLNACAFSALRTPEEEKREAIRIAVDIYKAMSSRRSLSSFRRKGNGSIVARDTVTYGIMLKSIANLMPFGTVRNQMALQIFQECCNDGLVGFMAWNEVRRAVPIKILQEACMFKRQIRSLEVKDLPKEWTKKLQGAEEVHQATADGAKRSP
;
A
#
# COMPACT_ATOMS: atom_id res chain seq x y z
N MET A 1 23.33 -1.11 26.05
CA MET A 1 24.78 -1.01 26.30
C MET A 1 25.47 -1.71 25.15
N LYS A 2 26.27 -0.99 24.35
CA LYS A 2 26.90 -1.57 23.15
C LYS A 2 28.01 -2.54 23.57
N VAL A 3 28.25 -3.59 22.81
CA VAL A 3 29.24 -4.65 23.14
C VAL A 3 30.63 -4.06 23.39
N VAL A 4 30.98 -3.00 22.64
CA VAL A 4 32.22 -2.23 22.77
C VAL A 4 32.34 -1.56 24.15
N GLU A 5 31.26 -1.01 24.69
CA GLU A 5 31.23 -0.36 26.00
C GLU A 5 31.41 -1.38 27.14
N LEU A 6 30.80 -2.56 26.98
CA LEU A 6 30.87 -3.64 27.96
C LEU A 6 32.25 -4.31 28.01
N LYS A 7 32.93 -4.44 26.86
CA LYS A 7 34.33 -4.89 26.79
C LYS A 7 35.28 -3.87 27.42
N ALA A 8 35.07 -2.57 27.18
CA ALA A 8 35.89 -1.51 27.78
C ALA A 8 35.77 -1.47 29.31
N GLU A 9 34.55 -1.66 29.83
CA GLU A 9 34.29 -1.68 31.27
C GLU A 9 34.90 -2.92 31.94
N LEU A 10 34.78 -4.11 31.34
CA LEU A 10 35.41 -5.34 31.88
C LEU A 10 36.93 -5.29 31.87
N LYS A 11 37.53 -4.66 30.85
CA LYS A 11 38.97 -4.43 30.77
C LYS A 11 39.46 -3.45 31.85
N SER A 12 38.59 -2.55 32.31
CA SER A 12 38.88 -1.65 33.44
C SER A 12 38.87 -2.35 34.81
N TYR A 13 38.33 -3.57 34.88
CA TYR A 13 38.27 -4.42 36.08
C TYR A 13 39.19 -5.66 36.02
N ASP A 14 40.11 -5.74 35.04
CA ASP A 14 41.04 -6.87 34.85
C ASP A 14 40.37 -8.26 34.74
N LEU A 15 39.15 -8.29 34.18
CA LEU A 15 38.41 -9.54 33.95
C LEU A 15 38.59 -10.03 32.50
N PRO A 16 38.70 -11.35 32.28
CA PRO A 16 38.93 -11.91 30.95
C PRO A 16 37.71 -11.68 30.04
N SER A 17 37.97 -11.14 28.84
CA SER A 17 36.94 -10.81 27.85
C SER A 17 36.59 -11.99 26.91
N SER A 18 37.34 -13.08 26.96
CA SER A 18 37.15 -14.27 26.11
C SER A 18 36.12 -15.25 26.71
N GLY A 19 35.30 -15.87 25.86
CA GLY A 19 34.24 -16.82 26.27
C GLY A 19 32.90 -16.17 26.65
N LEU A 20 32.85 -14.83 26.72
CA LEU A 20 31.63 -14.08 27.02
C LEU A 20 30.57 -14.14 25.90
N LYS A 21 30.94 -14.44 24.65
CA LYS A 21 29.99 -14.60 23.52
C LYS A 21 28.98 -15.72 23.79
N LYS A 22 29.41 -16.88 24.30
CA LYS A 22 28.52 -17.99 24.67
C LYS A 22 27.66 -17.67 25.88
N ILE A 23 28.20 -16.96 26.88
CA ILE A 23 27.45 -16.59 28.09
C ILE A 23 26.46 -15.46 27.80
N LEU A 24 26.81 -14.49 26.96
CA LEU A 24 25.93 -13.43 26.49
C LEU A 24 24.91 -13.95 25.48
N GLN A 25 25.27 -14.85 24.56
CA GLN A 25 24.29 -15.53 23.70
C GLN A 25 23.35 -16.38 24.53
N GLN A 26 23.82 -17.13 25.54
CA GLN A 26 22.97 -17.91 26.42
C GLN A 26 22.08 -17.01 27.28
N ARG A 27 22.60 -15.91 27.83
CA ARG A 27 21.81 -14.93 28.58
C ARG A 27 20.87 -14.11 27.71
N LEU A 28 21.22 -13.81 26.46
CA LEU A 28 20.32 -13.21 25.47
C LEU A 28 19.26 -14.22 25.07
N LEU A 29 19.60 -15.49 24.84
CA LEU A 29 18.63 -16.55 24.52
C LEU A 29 17.69 -16.77 25.70
N ASP A 30 18.21 -16.74 26.93
CA ASP A 30 17.43 -16.89 28.15
C ASP A 30 16.60 -15.63 28.42
N PHE A 31 17.13 -14.43 28.11
CA PHE A 31 16.38 -13.16 28.13
C PHE A 31 15.31 -13.12 27.05
N TYR A 32 15.55 -13.62 25.84
CA TYR A 32 14.58 -13.74 24.76
C TYR A 32 13.60 -14.89 25.02
N ARG A 33 13.98 -15.95 25.73
CA ARG A 33 13.06 -17.00 26.18
C ARG A 33 12.18 -16.50 27.32
N THR A 34 12.71 -15.71 28.26
CA THR A 34 11.92 -15.05 29.30
C THR A 34 11.11 -13.86 28.78
N ALA A 35 11.59 -13.18 27.73
CA ALA A 35 10.87 -12.13 27.02
C ALA A 35 9.87 -12.67 25.99
N ASN A 36 10.04 -13.87 25.42
CA ASN A 36 9.03 -14.54 24.59
C ASN A 36 8.00 -15.28 25.42
N THR A 37 8.32 -15.72 26.63
CA THR A 37 7.29 -16.20 27.58
C THR A 37 6.49 -15.05 28.18
N LYS A 38 7.04 -13.82 28.24
CA LYS A 38 6.29 -12.59 28.57
C LYS A 38 5.80 -11.79 27.34
N GLY A 39 6.26 -12.13 26.14
CA GLY A 39 6.01 -11.45 24.86
C GLY A 39 5.10 -12.23 23.92
N SER A 40 4.94 -13.53 24.16
CA SER A 40 3.85 -14.34 23.61
C SER A 40 2.47 -13.86 24.08
N GLU A 41 2.40 -12.99 25.10
CA GLU A 41 1.18 -12.26 25.48
C GLU A 41 1.00 -10.91 24.74
N ARG A 42 1.99 -10.45 23.97
CA ARG A 42 1.96 -9.16 23.25
C ARG A 42 2.10 -9.23 21.72
N GLU A 43 2.67 -10.28 21.14
CA GLU A 43 2.86 -10.37 19.67
C GLU A 43 1.69 -11.00 18.89
N ASN A 44 0.63 -11.46 19.55
CA ASN A 44 -0.64 -11.77 18.89
C ASN A 44 -1.46 -10.51 18.50
N LYS A 45 -0.90 -9.29 18.60
CA LYS A 45 -1.65 -8.03 18.47
C LYS A 45 -1.17 -7.00 17.43
N SER A 46 -0.23 -7.32 16.53
CA SER A 46 0.17 -6.37 15.49
C SER A 46 0.40 -7.01 14.13
N ASN A 47 -0.69 -7.17 13.36
CA ASN A 47 -0.65 -7.26 11.90
C ASN A 47 -1.90 -6.59 11.33
N LEU A 48 -1.98 -5.27 11.45
CA LEU A 48 -3.00 -4.42 10.81
C LEU A 48 -2.42 -3.00 10.67
N ALA A 49 -1.86 -2.67 9.51
CA ALA A 49 -2.04 -1.39 8.81
C ALA A 49 -1.09 -1.28 7.62
N GLY A 50 -1.68 -1.20 6.43
CA GLY A 50 -1.07 -0.54 5.29
C GLY A 50 -1.44 0.94 5.27
N ASP A 51 -0.46 1.72 4.82
CA ASP A 51 -0.53 2.90 3.96
C ASP A 51 -0.12 4.23 4.60
N ASN A 52 1.21 4.41 4.69
CA ASN A 52 1.87 5.69 4.89
C ASN A 52 3.16 5.71 4.03
N ASN A 53 2.97 5.58 2.71
CA ASN A 53 4.02 5.26 1.73
C ASN A 53 4.96 6.43 1.33
N GLY A 54 5.18 7.43 2.20
CA GLY A 54 6.03 8.59 1.89
C GLY A 54 7.18 8.84 2.86
N GLU A 55 6.90 8.79 4.18
CA GLU A 55 7.91 8.99 5.24
C GLU A 55 8.42 7.67 5.82
N VAL A 56 7.59 6.63 5.85
CA VAL A 56 7.99 5.27 6.30
C VAL A 56 9.05 4.66 5.39
N ILE A 57 9.10 5.02 4.10
CA ILE A 57 10.13 4.50 3.20
C ILE A 57 11.51 5.03 3.61
N LYS A 58 11.63 6.26 4.12
CA LYS A 58 12.92 6.81 4.55
C LYS A 58 13.37 6.28 5.91
N GLU A 59 12.44 6.15 6.86
CA GLU A 59 12.76 5.57 8.18
C GLU A 59 13.01 4.06 8.09
N VAL A 60 12.28 3.32 7.25
CA VAL A 60 12.55 1.90 6.98
C VAL A 60 13.79 1.71 6.10
N GLU A 61 14.15 2.65 5.23
CA GLU A 61 15.44 2.62 4.51
C GLU A 61 16.62 2.97 5.43
N GLU A 62 16.47 3.90 6.38
CA GLU A 62 17.49 4.23 7.38
C GLU A 62 17.63 3.11 8.43
N GLU A 63 16.53 2.54 8.95
CA GLU A 63 16.57 1.36 9.83
C GLU A 63 17.11 0.12 9.11
N LYS A 64 16.71 -0.14 7.85
CA LYS A 64 17.31 -1.24 7.07
C LYS A 64 18.76 -0.97 6.73
N LYS A 65 19.20 0.28 6.67
CA LYS A 65 20.60 0.64 6.44
C LYS A 65 21.42 0.42 7.71
N GLU A 66 20.93 0.84 8.88
CA GLU A 66 21.55 0.55 10.18
C GLU A 66 21.54 -0.96 10.50
N GLU A 67 20.46 -1.67 10.20
CA GLU A 67 20.35 -3.12 10.37
C GLU A 67 21.28 -3.88 9.41
N ARG A 68 21.52 -3.36 8.19
CA ARG A 68 22.51 -3.90 7.23
C ARG A 68 23.95 -3.60 7.62
N GLU A 69 24.24 -2.43 8.17
CA GLU A 69 25.57 -2.08 8.71
C GLU A 69 25.86 -2.93 9.96
N THR A 70 24.86 -3.18 10.80
CA THR A 70 24.99 -4.03 12.00
C THR A 70 25.16 -5.52 11.66
N ILE A 71 24.46 -6.05 10.64
CA ILE A 71 24.66 -7.43 10.16
C ILE A 71 26.03 -7.59 9.50
N MET A 72 26.55 -6.56 8.80
CA MET A 72 27.93 -6.59 8.27
C MET A 72 28.98 -6.59 9.38
N GLU A 73 28.80 -5.81 10.46
CA GLU A 73 29.72 -5.85 11.62
C GLU A 73 29.66 -7.21 12.36
N ILE A 74 28.48 -7.86 12.41
CA ILE A 74 28.29 -9.16 13.06
C ILE A 74 28.83 -10.33 12.22
N GLU A 75 28.68 -10.29 10.89
CA GLU A 75 29.27 -11.29 9.97
C GLU A 75 30.78 -11.07 9.77
N GLU A 76 31.29 -9.84 9.91
CA GLU A 76 32.73 -9.57 9.90
C GLU A 76 33.45 -10.09 11.16
N GLU A 77 32.80 -10.08 12.34
CA GLU A 77 33.32 -10.62 13.62
C GLU A 77 33.16 -12.16 13.80
N GLU A 78 32.31 -12.85 13.03
CA GLU A 78 32.20 -14.32 13.10
C GLU A 78 33.33 -15.08 12.38
N ASP A 79 34.06 -14.40 11.48
CA ASP A 79 35.14 -14.98 10.67
C ASP A 79 36.56 -14.60 11.19
N GLU A 80 36.68 -13.85 12.30
CA GLU A 80 37.98 -13.60 12.98
C GLU A 80 38.38 -14.72 13.96
N ASP A 81 37.46 -15.65 14.27
CA ASP A 81 37.70 -16.79 15.17
C ASP A 81 38.07 -18.11 14.42
N SER A 82 38.33 -18.06 13.10
CA SER A 82 38.91 -19.20 12.36
C SER A 82 40.38 -18.93 12.03
N ASP A 83 41.27 -19.70 12.66
CA ASP A 83 42.73 -19.65 12.53
C ASP A 83 43.22 -19.97 11.10
N ASP A 84 43.06 -19.04 10.16
CA ASP A 84 43.84 -19.02 8.91
C ASP A 84 44.78 -17.80 8.96
N GLU A 85 46.08 -18.06 9.12
CA GLU A 85 47.14 -17.05 9.27
C GLU A 85 47.12 -16.00 8.14
N GLU A 86 46.86 -14.76 8.52
CA GLU A 86 46.87 -13.57 7.65
C GLU A 86 48.31 -13.05 7.48
N TYR A 87 48.86 -13.13 6.26
CA TYR A 87 50.01 -12.30 5.87
C TYR A 87 49.50 -10.98 5.30
N ASP A 88 49.79 -9.92 6.04
CA ASP A 88 49.50 -8.52 5.73
C ASP A 88 50.40 -8.03 4.58
N ILE A 89 49.81 -7.70 3.42
CA ILE A 89 50.46 -6.92 2.37
C ILE A 89 49.58 -5.69 2.11
N HIS A 90 50.03 -4.57 2.65
CA HIS A 90 49.63 -3.24 2.21
C HIS A 90 50.08 -3.00 0.76
N ASP A 91 49.15 -2.97 -0.19
CA ASP A 91 49.34 -2.18 -1.41
C ASP A 91 48.01 -1.63 -1.93
N GLU A 92 47.93 -0.31 -2.10
CA GLU A 92 46.72 0.44 -2.49
C GLU A 92 46.49 0.44 -4.01
N ASN A 93 47.07 -0.49 -4.77
CA ASN A 93 46.90 -0.59 -6.22
C ASN A 93 46.86 -2.05 -6.72
N GLU A 94 45.77 -2.78 -6.50
CA GLU A 94 45.49 -4.03 -7.22
C GLU A 94 44.19 -3.93 -8.04
N ASP A 95 44.32 -3.29 -9.20
CA ASP A 95 43.49 -3.63 -10.35
C ASP A 95 44.01 -4.97 -10.93
N ASP A 96 43.18 -6.02 -10.85
CA ASP A 96 43.17 -7.22 -11.70
C ASP A 96 44.32 -8.25 -11.69
N SER A 97 45.38 -8.16 -10.85
CA SER A 97 46.49 -9.14 -10.95
C SER A 97 46.39 -10.42 -10.10
N ASP A 98 45.74 -10.43 -8.94
CA ASP A 98 45.62 -11.66 -8.11
C ASP A 98 44.15 -12.03 -7.82
N LEU A 99 43.65 -13.07 -8.50
CA LEU A 99 42.25 -13.52 -8.42
C LEU A 99 42.01 -14.53 -7.29
N ALA A 100 42.98 -14.77 -6.40
CA ALA A 100 42.86 -15.68 -5.28
C ALA A 100 41.67 -15.35 -4.36
N TRP A 101 41.27 -14.08 -4.26
CA TRP A 101 40.12 -13.65 -3.45
C TRP A 101 38.77 -14.19 -3.93
N VAL A 102 38.64 -14.63 -5.19
CA VAL A 102 37.40 -15.20 -5.76
C VAL A 102 36.98 -16.49 -5.04
N PHE A 103 37.96 -17.20 -4.46
CA PHE A 103 37.74 -18.41 -3.66
C PHE A 103 37.51 -18.11 -2.18
N SER A 104 37.80 -16.88 -1.72
CA SER A 104 37.44 -16.42 -0.37
C SER A 104 35.96 -16.06 -0.31
N LYS A 105 35.19 -16.86 0.42
CA LYS A 105 33.74 -16.67 0.63
C LYS A 105 33.39 -15.26 1.11
N LYS A 106 34.14 -14.71 2.07
CA LYS A 106 33.94 -13.36 2.65
C LYS A 106 34.19 -12.26 1.61
N ARG A 107 35.33 -12.30 0.91
CA ARG A 107 35.69 -11.30 -0.11
C ARG A 107 34.78 -11.37 -1.35
N TRP A 108 34.42 -12.57 -1.81
CA TRP A 108 33.47 -12.77 -2.90
C TRP A 108 32.10 -12.16 -2.59
N LYS A 109 31.53 -12.44 -1.43
CA LYS A 109 30.23 -11.88 -1.01
C LYS A 109 30.27 -10.35 -0.92
N LYS A 110 31.30 -9.77 -0.30
CA LYS A 110 31.43 -8.31 -0.13
C LYS A 110 31.53 -7.58 -1.48
N LYS A 111 32.41 -8.03 -2.36
CA LYS A 111 32.65 -7.38 -3.67
C LYS A 111 31.47 -7.55 -4.63
N THR A 112 30.81 -8.71 -4.62
CA THR A 112 29.60 -8.94 -5.45
C THR A 112 28.36 -8.22 -4.91
N PHE A 113 28.23 -8.06 -3.58
CA PHE A 113 27.15 -7.29 -2.97
C PHE A 113 27.19 -5.82 -3.38
N LEU A 114 28.35 -5.17 -3.24
CA LEU A 114 28.54 -3.76 -3.64
C LEU A 114 28.20 -3.54 -5.11
N LEU A 115 28.63 -4.45 -5.98
CA LEU A 115 28.36 -4.39 -7.41
C LEU A 115 26.86 -4.52 -7.74
N MET A 116 26.10 -5.30 -6.95
CA MET A 116 24.65 -5.45 -7.11
C MET A 116 23.85 -4.31 -6.47
N GLU A 117 24.34 -3.66 -5.41
CA GLU A 117 23.64 -2.57 -4.72
C GLU A 117 23.44 -1.35 -5.63
N ASP A 118 24.45 -1.04 -6.44
CA ASP A 118 24.39 -0.04 -7.51
C ASP A 118 23.18 -0.23 -8.45
N VAL A 119 22.89 -1.50 -8.78
CA VAL A 119 21.76 -1.86 -9.64
C VAL A 119 20.45 -1.74 -8.85
N ARG A 120 20.42 -2.14 -7.58
CA ARG A 120 19.23 -2.03 -6.72
C ARG A 120 18.80 -0.58 -6.54
N GLN A 121 19.73 0.35 -6.36
CA GLN A 121 19.44 1.78 -6.26
C GLN A 121 18.79 2.33 -7.55
N LEU A 122 19.28 1.91 -8.72
CA LEU A 122 18.67 2.32 -9.99
C LEU A 122 17.27 1.76 -10.17
N VAL A 123 17.02 0.52 -9.76
CA VAL A 123 15.72 -0.15 -9.89
C VAL A 123 14.63 0.51 -9.01
N HIS A 124 14.99 0.93 -7.80
CA HIS A 124 14.06 1.57 -6.85
C HIS A 124 14.00 3.10 -6.98
N SER A 125 14.72 3.68 -7.95
CA SER A 125 14.71 5.11 -8.20
C SER A 125 13.32 5.60 -8.63
N THR A 126 12.90 6.74 -8.10
CA THR A 126 11.69 7.45 -8.54
C THR A 126 11.85 8.10 -9.91
N ASP A 127 13.08 8.24 -10.41
CA ASP A 127 13.39 8.76 -11.75
C ASP A 127 13.29 7.65 -12.82
N ALA A 128 12.44 7.86 -13.82
CA ALA A 128 12.25 6.95 -14.94
C ALA A 128 13.52 6.77 -15.80
N GLU A 129 14.31 7.83 -15.99
CA GLU A 129 15.54 7.76 -16.80
C GLU A 129 16.67 7.04 -16.05
N ALA A 130 16.69 7.12 -14.72
CA ALA A 130 17.58 6.31 -13.88
C ALA A 130 17.24 4.82 -13.99
N ARG A 131 15.95 4.44 -13.93
CA ARG A 131 15.50 3.04 -14.07
C ARG A 131 15.89 2.41 -15.41
N LYS A 132 15.85 3.18 -16.51
CA LYS A 132 16.31 2.72 -17.83
C LYS A 132 17.80 2.35 -17.88
N LYS A 133 18.64 2.82 -16.96
CA LYS A 133 20.07 2.45 -16.90
C LYS A 133 20.31 1.14 -16.13
N GLY A 134 19.35 0.73 -15.30
CA GLY A 134 19.43 -0.46 -14.45
C GLY A 134 19.81 -1.75 -15.21
N PRO A 135 19.12 -2.11 -16.31
CA PRO A 135 19.41 -3.34 -17.06
C PRO A 135 20.86 -3.42 -17.59
N LYS A 136 21.38 -2.31 -18.11
CA LYS A 136 22.76 -2.26 -18.65
C LYS A 136 23.79 -2.46 -17.55
N LYS A 137 23.60 -1.80 -16.40
CA LYS A 137 24.48 -2.00 -15.23
C LYS A 137 24.39 -3.43 -14.69
N ALA A 138 23.19 -4.02 -14.64
CA ALA A 138 22.99 -5.39 -14.18
C ALA A 138 23.71 -6.42 -15.07
N LYS A 139 23.63 -6.24 -16.40
CA LYS A 139 24.36 -7.07 -17.37
C LYS A 139 25.87 -6.98 -17.17
N GLU A 140 26.41 -5.77 -17.02
CA GLU A 140 27.85 -5.58 -16.80
C GLU A 140 28.30 -6.18 -15.46
N ALA A 141 27.49 -6.03 -14.41
CA ALA A 141 27.75 -6.65 -13.11
C ALA A 141 27.87 -8.18 -13.22
N LEU A 142 26.89 -8.82 -13.88
CA LEU A 142 26.91 -10.27 -14.12
C LEU A 142 28.12 -10.69 -14.97
N ARG A 143 28.42 -9.95 -16.03
CA ARG A 143 29.57 -10.23 -16.91
C ARG A 143 30.89 -10.19 -16.15
N ARG A 144 31.10 -9.19 -15.30
CA ARG A 144 32.30 -9.09 -14.44
C ARG A 144 32.40 -10.28 -13.49
N MET A 145 31.30 -10.67 -12.87
CA MET A 145 31.28 -11.85 -11.99
C MET A 145 31.64 -13.14 -12.75
N GLN A 146 31.12 -13.32 -13.97
CA GLN A 146 31.47 -14.47 -14.82
C GLN A 146 32.94 -14.44 -15.26
N GLN A 147 33.48 -13.27 -15.58
CA GLN A 147 34.88 -13.11 -15.95
C GLN A 147 35.81 -13.45 -14.78
N TRP A 148 35.49 -13.01 -13.56
CA TRP A 148 36.26 -13.38 -12.37
C TRP A 148 36.32 -14.89 -12.17
N LEU A 149 35.20 -15.59 -12.38
CA LEU A 149 35.12 -17.06 -12.26
C LEU A 149 35.87 -17.80 -13.37
N LEU A 150 35.85 -17.28 -14.60
CA LEU A 150 36.58 -17.87 -15.73
C LEU A 150 38.09 -17.66 -15.63
N ALA A 151 38.51 -16.52 -15.10
CA ALA A 151 39.92 -16.22 -14.91
C ALA A 151 40.49 -17.00 -13.72
N SER A 152 39.68 -17.25 -12.68
CA SER A 152 40.07 -18.05 -11.53
C SER A 152 40.13 -19.57 -11.81
N SER A 153 39.37 -20.09 -12.78
CA SER A 153 39.38 -21.53 -13.13
C SER A 153 40.60 -22.00 -13.94
N SER A 154 41.51 -21.07 -14.29
CA SER A 154 42.80 -21.38 -14.93
C SER A 154 43.93 -21.69 -13.92
N TYR A 155 43.68 -21.50 -12.63
CA TYR A 155 44.56 -21.86 -11.51
C TYR A 155 43.97 -23.10 -10.80
N ASN A 156 44.77 -24.15 -10.65
CA ASN A 156 44.41 -25.58 -10.48
C ASN A 156 43.53 -26.07 -9.29
N ASP A 157 43.02 -27.30 -9.51
CA ASP A 157 42.78 -28.49 -8.65
C ASP A 157 41.56 -28.66 -7.70
N GLU A 158 41.17 -29.94 -7.58
CA GLU A 158 39.84 -30.55 -7.37
C GLU A 158 39.15 -30.41 -6.00
N GLU A 159 39.54 -29.48 -5.12
CA GLU A 159 39.10 -29.56 -3.70
C GLU A 159 37.94 -28.64 -3.24
N ASN A 160 37.29 -27.87 -4.12
CA ASN A 160 36.40 -26.78 -3.65
C ASN A 160 34.92 -26.86 -4.10
N LEU A 161 34.22 -27.93 -3.70
CA LEU A 161 32.78 -28.10 -3.97
C LEU A 161 31.91 -27.03 -3.29
N ASP A 162 32.26 -26.57 -2.08
CA ASP A 162 31.43 -25.65 -1.28
C ASP A 162 31.56 -24.18 -1.74
N ALA A 163 32.75 -23.75 -2.17
CA ALA A 163 32.98 -22.44 -2.77
C ALA A 163 32.22 -22.28 -4.11
N THR A 164 32.09 -23.35 -4.90
CA THR A 164 31.30 -23.32 -6.14
C THR A 164 29.79 -23.18 -5.90
N PHE A 165 29.28 -23.63 -4.75
CA PHE A 165 27.87 -23.51 -4.39
C PHE A 165 27.47 -22.05 -4.11
N ASP A 166 28.26 -21.33 -3.30
CA ASP A 166 28.03 -19.91 -3.01
C ASP A 166 28.18 -19.01 -4.25
N GLN A 167 29.12 -19.34 -5.14
CA GLN A 167 29.28 -18.66 -6.43
C GLN A 167 28.06 -18.85 -7.33
N ARG A 168 27.52 -20.08 -7.43
CA ARG A 168 26.28 -20.37 -8.17
C ARG A 168 25.07 -19.62 -7.62
N ILE A 169 24.90 -19.56 -6.29
CA ILE A 169 23.82 -18.80 -5.65
C ILE A 169 23.95 -17.29 -5.95
N THR A 170 25.17 -16.77 -5.92
CA THR A 170 25.43 -15.35 -6.19
C THR A 170 25.12 -15.00 -7.65
N LEU A 171 25.53 -15.85 -8.60
CA LEU A 171 25.19 -15.70 -10.02
C LEU A 171 23.67 -15.78 -10.24
N LEU A 172 22.97 -16.72 -9.59
CA LEU A 172 21.50 -16.82 -9.63
C LEU A 172 20.84 -15.51 -9.18
N LYS A 173 21.33 -14.91 -8.09
CA LYS A 173 20.85 -13.60 -7.60
C LYS A 173 21.12 -12.49 -8.62
N ALA A 174 22.28 -12.49 -9.27
CA ALA A 174 22.64 -11.50 -10.28
C ALA A 174 21.77 -11.61 -11.55
N TYR A 175 21.51 -12.83 -12.05
CA TYR A 175 20.55 -13.07 -13.14
C TYR A 175 19.14 -12.57 -12.78
N ASN A 176 18.63 -12.93 -11.60
CA ASN A 176 17.31 -12.49 -11.15
C ASN A 176 17.23 -10.97 -11.00
N LEU A 177 18.29 -10.31 -10.53
CA LEU A 177 18.37 -8.86 -10.42
C LEU A 177 18.38 -8.18 -11.80
N TRP A 178 19.06 -8.77 -12.79
CA TRP A 178 19.04 -8.26 -14.17
C TRP A 178 17.65 -8.34 -14.78
N ILE A 179 16.98 -9.49 -14.65
CA ILE A 179 15.60 -9.66 -15.13
C ILE A 179 14.64 -8.71 -14.42
N HIS A 180 14.77 -8.54 -13.10
CA HIS A 180 13.95 -7.58 -12.36
C HIS A 180 14.23 -6.12 -12.78
N ALA A 181 15.49 -5.77 -13.07
CA ALA A 181 15.83 -4.46 -13.61
C ALA A 181 15.19 -4.22 -14.99
N LEU A 182 15.13 -5.24 -15.84
CA LEU A 182 14.38 -5.18 -17.11
C LEU A 182 12.89 -4.93 -16.84
N ALA A 183 12.28 -5.65 -15.90
CA ALA A 183 10.86 -5.47 -15.55
C ALA A 183 10.52 -4.04 -15.07
N LYS A 184 11.45 -3.38 -14.35
CA LYS A 184 11.24 -2.00 -13.85
C LYS A 184 11.79 -0.90 -14.77
N SER A 185 12.42 -1.26 -15.89
CA SER A 185 13.04 -0.30 -16.83
C SER A 185 12.04 0.52 -17.64
N GLY A 186 10.82 0.00 -17.84
CA GLY A 186 9.82 0.60 -18.72
C GLY A 186 10.14 0.46 -20.21
N TYR A 187 10.99 -0.48 -20.61
CA TYR A 187 11.20 -0.80 -22.03
C TYR A 187 10.01 -1.55 -22.63
N ASP A 188 9.66 -1.23 -23.87
CA ASP A 188 8.55 -1.86 -24.61
C ASP A 188 8.82 -3.34 -24.89
N ASP A 189 10.08 -3.72 -25.04
CA ASP A 189 10.58 -5.07 -25.31
C ASP A 189 11.19 -5.76 -24.08
N ALA A 190 10.96 -5.22 -22.87
CA ALA A 190 11.52 -5.74 -21.62
C ALA A 190 11.27 -7.25 -21.42
N GLY A 191 10.07 -7.73 -21.79
CA GLY A 191 9.71 -9.14 -21.70
C GLY A 191 10.55 -10.04 -22.62
N TYR A 192 10.74 -9.63 -23.88
CA TYR A 192 11.57 -10.39 -24.83
C TYR A 192 13.03 -10.41 -24.40
N GLN A 193 13.57 -9.27 -23.93
CA GLN A 193 14.92 -9.23 -23.37
C GLN A 193 15.04 -10.14 -22.13
N ALA A 194 14.03 -10.19 -21.27
CA ALA A 194 14.01 -11.09 -20.12
C ALA A 194 13.97 -12.58 -20.54
N GLU A 195 13.24 -12.93 -21.60
CA GLU A 195 13.28 -14.29 -22.18
C GLU A 195 14.67 -14.65 -22.74
N GLU A 196 15.37 -13.71 -23.37
CA GLU A 196 16.74 -13.93 -23.83
C GLU A 196 17.68 -14.24 -22.67
N VAL A 197 17.60 -13.47 -21.58
CA VAL A 197 18.38 -13.73 -20.35
C VAL A 197 18.05 -15.09 -19.75
N LEU A 198 16.78 -15.49 -19.75
CA LEU A 198 16.37 -16.82 -19.29
C LEU A 198 16.96 -17.93 -20.16
N ASN A 199 17.00 -17.74 -21.49
CA ASN A 199 17.60 -18.72 -22.40
C ASN A 199 19.12 -18.80 -22.23
N GLU A 200 19.80 -17.67 -22.03
CA GLU A 200 21.22 -17.61 -21.68
C GLU A 200 21.51 -18.39 -20.40
N MET A 201 20.71 -18.15 -19.35
CA MET A 201 20.82 -18.87 -18.09
C MET A 201 20.61 -20.38 -18.24
N ARG A 202 19.66 -20.81 -19.09
CA ARG A 202 19.42 -22.24 -19.39
C ARG A 202 20.59 -22.89 -20.10
N GLN A 203 21.20 -22.21 -21.07
CA GLN A 203 22.38 -22.71 -21.78
C GLN A 203 23.57 -22.83 -20.84
N ASN A 204 23.78 -21.83 -19.99
CA ASN A 204 24.86 -21.84 -19.00
C ASN A 204 24.65 -22.92 -17.92
N ALA A 205 23.41 -23.22 -17.54
CA ALA A 205 23.10 -24.30 -16.61
C ALA A 205 23.55 -25.68 -17.13
N SER A 206 23.41 -25.94 -18.44
CA SER A 206 23.93 -27.17 -19.07
C SER A 206 25.45 -27.30 -18.99
N ASN A 207 26.17 -26.19 -18.81
CA ASN A 207 27.61 -26.12 -18.67
C ASN A 207 28.07 -25.96 -17.20
N GLY A 208 27.21 -26.30 -16.22
CA GLY A 208 27.52 -26.22 -14.79
C GLY A 208 27.22 -24.86 -14.13
N GLY A 209 26.56 -23.93 -14.82
CA GLY A 209 26.07 -22.66 -14.28
C GLY A 209 24.79 -22.80 -13.43
N PRO A 210 24.26 -21.70 -12.88
CA PRO A 210 23.02 -21.72 -12.10
C PRO A 210 21.81 -22.03 -12.97
N SER A 211 20.94 -22.94 -12.52
CA SER A 211 19.67 -23.23 -13.19
C SER A 211 18.58 -22.21 -12.83
N PRO A 212 17.67 -21.88 -13.77
CA PRO A 212 16.53 -21.01 -13.48
C PRO A 212 15.61 -21.61 -12.40
N ASN A 213 15.16 -20.76 -11.48
CA ASN A 213 14.20 -21.15 -10.45
C ASN A 213 12.83 -20.45 -10.63
N ASP A 214 11.93 -20.69 -9.69
CA ASP A 214 10.60 -20.08 -9.62
C ASP A 214 10.65 -18.54 -9.65
N VAL A 215 11.59 -17.95 -8.90
CA VAL A 215 11.81 -16.49 -8.88
C VAL A 215 12.27 -15.96 -10.24
N THR A 216 13.15 -16.69 -10.94
CA THR A 216 13.59 -16.33 -12.30
C THR A 216 12.40 -16.25 -13.25
N ILE A 217 11.56 -17.30 -13.28
CA ILE A 217 10.39 -17.37 -14.18
C ILE A 217 9.35 -16.29 -13.81
N ALA A 218 9.11 -16.07 -12.52
CA ALA A 218 8.21 -15.02 -12.06
C ALA A 218 8.68 -13.61 -12.47
N SER A 219 10.00 -13.37 -12.43
CA SER A 219 10.60 -12.09 -12.83
C SER A 219 10.51 -11.84 -14.33
N VAL A 220 10.71 -12.88 -15.17
CA VAL A 220 10.55 -12.77 -16.63
C VAL A 220 9.12 -12.41 -16.99
N MET A 221 8.17 -13.02 -16.32
CA MET A 221 6.76 -12.74 -16.55
C MET A 221 6.32 -11.39 -15.94
N ASP A 222 6.94 -10.91 -14.84
CA ASP A 222 6.78 -9.50 -14.41
C ASP A 222 7.28 -8.53 -15.48
N ALA A 223 8.38 -8.88 -16.18
CA ALA A 223 8.89 -8.10 -17.30
C ALA A 223 7.93 -8.08 -18.50
N HIS A 224 7.28 -9.20 -18.82
CA HIS A 224 6.20 -9.20 -19.83
C HIS A 224 4.99 -8.38 -19.37
N ALA A 225 4.57 -8.51 -18.11
CA ALA A 225 3.44 -7.77 -17.56
C ALA A 225 3.66 -6.24 -17.62
N HIS A 226 4.91 -5.80 -17.46
CA HIS A 226 5.30 -4.39 -17.56
C HIS A 226 5.79 -3.97 -18.95
N SER A 227 5.99 -4.92 -19.87
CA SER A 227 6.38 -4.61 -21.25
C SER A 227 5.21 -3.96 -21.98
N ALA A 228 5.43 -2.72 -22.43
CA ALA A 228 4.45 -2.01 -23.23
C ALA A 228 4.54 -2.49 -24.70
N SER A 229 4.14 -3.74 -24.97
CA SER A 229 4.22 -4.25 -26.34
C SER A 229 2.94 -3.98 -27.14
N VAL A 230 3.05 -2.99 -28.04
CA VAL A 230 2.65 -3.03 -29.46
C VAL A 230 1.25 -3.58 -29.77
N SER A 231 0.24 -2.85 -29.32
CA SER A 231 -0.96 -2.57 -30.11
C SER A 231 -1.64 -1.39 -29.43
N SER A 232 -2.46 -0.63 -30.14
CA SER A 232 -3.27 0.47 -29.61
C SER A 232 -4.32 0.04 -28.57
N SER A 233 -4.10 -1.05 -27.84
CA SER A 233 -4.98 -1.59 -26.80
C SER A 233 -4.24 -1.68 -25.47
N SER A 234 -4.89 -1.26 -24.38
CA SER A 234 -4.28 -1.14 -23.03
C SER A 234 -3.71 -2.47 -22.49
N SER A 235 -4.15 -3.62 -23.00
CA SER A 235 -3.90 -4.96 -22.44
C SER A 235 -2.66 -5.70 -22.99
N GLY A 236 -1.73 -5.02 -23.67
CA GLY A 236 -0.58 -5.65 -24.34
C GLY A 236 0.33 -6.46 -23.41
N GLY A 237 0.73 -5.89 -22.27
CA GLY A 237 1.63 -6.55 -21.32
C GLY A 237 1.02 -7.77 -20.63
N ALA A 238 -0.24 -7.69 -20.22
CA ALA A 238 -0.95 -8.81 -19.59
C ALA A 238 -1.12 -10.01 -20.55
N LYS A 239 -1.43 -9.74 -21.83
CA LYS A 239 -1.49 -10.76 -22.89
C LYS A 239 -0.14 -11.41 -23.17
N ALA A 240 0.93 -10.62 -23.16
CA ALA A 240 2.29 -11.14 -23.35
C ALA A 240 2.68 -12.08 -22.20
N ALA A 241 2.39 -11.69 -20.95
CA ALA A 241 2.61 -12.53 -19.78
C ALA A 241 1.79 -13.83 -19.82
N GLU A 242 0.51 -13.74 -20.20
CA GLU A 242 -0.37 -14.90 -20.40
C GLU A 242 0.19 -15.85 -21.46
N SER A 243 0.61 -15.32 -22.61
CA SER A 243 1.15 -16.12 -23.73
C SER A 243 2.46 -16.81 -23.35
N PHE A 244 3.32 -16.15 -22.56
CA PHE A 244 4.53 -16.75 -22.01
C PHE A 244 4.21 -17.94 -21.08
N LEU A 245 3.25 -17.78 -20.18
CA LEU A 245 2.84 -18.85 -19.25
C LEU A 245 2.30 -20.07 -19.99
N PHE A 246 1.41 -19.88 -20.98
CA PHE A 246 0.87 -21.01 -21.74
C PHE A 246 1.95 -21.71 -22.59
N ARG A 247 2.88 -20.96 -23.19
CA ARG A 247 4.06 -21.57 -23.86
C ARG A 247 4.91 -22.39 -22.89
N LEU A 248 5.05 -21.95 -21.64
CA LEU A 248 5.78 -22.69 -20.61
C LEU A 248 5.04 -24.00 -20.24
N LEU A 249 3.71 -23.95 -20.10
CA LEU A 249 2.87 -25.11 -19.80
C LEU A 249 2.85 -26.14 -20.94
N GLU A 250 2.71 -25.72 -22.19
CA GLU A 250 2.72 -26.62 -23.37
C GLU A 250 4.05 -27.35 -23.51
N LYS A 251 5.18 -26.65 -23.33
CA LYS A 251 6.51 -27.26 -23.34
C LYS A 251 6.71 -28.27 -22.21
N HIS A 252 6.04 -28.07 -21.07
CA HIS A 252 6.07 -29.01 -19.97
C HIS A 252 5.29 -30.30 -20.28
N GLU A 253 4.10 -30.17 -20.89
CA GLU A 253 3.30 -31.32 -21.32
C GLU A 253 4.03 -32.17 -22.38
N ALA A 254 4.69 -31.51 -23.34
CA ALA A 254 5.46 -32.17 -24.40
C ALA A 254 6.65 -33.01 -23.88
N ASN A 255 7.23 -32.64 -22.73
CA ASN A 255 8.37 -33.33 -22.12
C ASN A 255 7.97 -34.40 -21.08
N ASN A 256 6.73 -34.87 -21.12
CA ASN A 256 6.24 -35.99 -20.29
C ASN A 256 6.44 -35.75 -18.77
N ASN A 257 6.16 -34.52 -18.31
CA ASN A 257 6.40 -34.04 -16.93
C ASN A 257 7.87 -34.03 -16.47
N ASN A 258 8.83 -34.33 -17.35
CA ASN A 258 10.24 -34.31 -17.00
C ASN A 258 10.82 -32.95 -17.37
N ILE A 259 11.22 -32.16 -16.38
CA ILE A 259 11.77 -30.82 -16.59
C ILE A 259 13.27 -30.98 -16.86
N PRO A 260 13.79 -30.65 -18.05
CA PRO A 260 15.20 -30.92 -18.39
C PRO A 260 16.24 -30.21 -17.51
N TRP A 261 15.83 -29.19 -16.74
CA TRP A 261 16.72 -28.31 -15.96
C TRP A 261 16.47 -28.31 -14.44
N SER A 262 15.60 -29.18 -13.93
CA SER A 262 15.36 -29.31 -12.48
C SER A 262 16.09 -30.53 -11.92
N GLN A 263 17.18 -30.32 -11.17
CA GLN A 263 17.85 -31.41 -10.44
C GLN A 263 16.97 -32.00 -9.31
N ASP A 264 15.96 -31.26 -8.84
CA ASP A 264 15.10 -31.61 -7.69
C ASP A 264 13.77 -32.34 -8.03
N GLY A 265 13.60 -32.78 -9.29
CA GLY A 265 12.41 -33.53 -9.71
C GLY A 265 11.09 -32.73 -9.77
N ASN A 266 9.98 -33.44 -10.04
CA ASN A 266 8.64 -32.96 -10.45
C ASN A 266 7.94 -31.89 -9.57
N ASN A 267 8.52 -31.45 -8.44
CA ASN A 267 7.88 -30.49 -7.53
C ASN A 267 8.15 -29.02 -7.86
N ALA A 268 9.24 -28.69 -8.56
CA ALA A 268 9.66 -27.30 -8.81
C ALA A 268 8.72 -26.51 -9.73
N LEU A 269 8.12 -27.15 -10.76
CA LEU A 269 7.21 -26.46 -11.67
C LEU A 269 5.86 -26.15 -11.04
N ARG A 270 5.43 -26.96 -10.06
CA ARG A 270 4.18 -26.73 -9.33
C ARG A 270 4.27 -25.46 -8.47
N ASP A 271 5.37 -25.30 -7.75
CA ASP A 271 5.61 -24.12 -6.91
C ASP A 271 5.88 -22.88 -7.78
N SER A 272 6.59 -23.05 -8.90
CA SER A 272 6.77 -22.01 -9.91
C SER A 272 5.46 -21.59 -10.59
N LEU A 273 4.53 -22.52 -10.84
CA LEU A 273 3.23 -22.21 -11.43
C LEU A 273 2.40 -21.32 -10.50
N ILE A 274 2.43 -21.54 -9.19
CA ILE A 274 1.66 -20.73 -8.23
C ILE A 274 2.18 -19.28 -8.21
N VAL A 275 3.49 -19.09 -8.03
CA VAL A 275 4.11 -17.75 -8.00
C VAL A 275 3.93 -17.03 -9.34
N THR A 276 4.00 -17.75 -10.45
CA THR A 276 3.80 -17.17 -11.78
C THR A 276 2.33 -16.85 -12.09
N CYS A 277 1.37 -17.55 -11.50
CA CYS A 277 -0.03 -17.20 -11.73
C CYS A 277 -0.40 -15.88 -11.06
N ASP A 278 0.12 -15.59 -9.87
CA ASP A 278 -0.20 -14.35 -9.15
C ASP A 278 0.29 -13.09 -9.87
N THR A 279 1.51 -13.08 -10.44
CA THR A 279 2.00 -11.90 -11.17
C THR A 279 1.17 -11.63 -12.42
N MET A 280 0.76 -12.67 -13.15
CA MET A 280 -0.10 -12.52 -14.33
C MET A 280 -1.52 -12.09 -13.93
N LEU A 281 -2.11 -12.67 -12.87
CA LEU A 281 -3.40 -12.21 -12.35
C LEU A 281 -3.35 -10.75 -11.90
N ASN A 282 -2.26 -10.34 -11.25
CA ASN A 282 -2.01 -8.95 -10.88
C ASN A 282 -1.89 -8.04 -12.11
N ALA A 283 -1.25 -8.51 -13.20
CA ALA A 283 -1.16 -7.76 -14.45
C ALA A 283 -2.55 -7.49 -15.05
N TRP A 284 -3.40 -8.52 -15.14
CA TRP A 284 -4.77 -8.37 -15.59
C TRP A 284 -5.64 -7.54 -14.62
N ALA A 285 -5.42 -7.66 -13.31
CA ALA A 285 -6.16 -6.88 -12.30
C ALA A 285 -5.84 -5.38 -12.34
N ARG A 286 -4.63 -5.00 -12.78
CA ARG A 286 -4.19 -3.60 -12.88
C ARG A 286 -4.82 -2.82 -14.04
N GLU A 287 -5.23 -3.51 -15.11
CA GLU A 287 -5.87 -2.89 -16.27
C GLU A 287 -7.18 -2.17 -15.93
N GLY A 288 -7.91 -2.64 -14.90
CA GLY A 288 -9.15 -2.01 -14.42
C GLY A 288 -10.30 -2.03 -15.43
N THR A 289 -10.26 -2.90 -16.43
CA THR A 289 -11.35 -3.10 -17.40
C THR A 289 -12.22 -4.31 -17.04
N MET A 290 -13.44 -4.33 -17.55
CA MET A 290 -14.35 -5.47 -17.42
C MET A 290 -13.72 -6.73 -18.04
N ASP A 291 -13.31 -6.67 -19.30
CA ASP A 291 -12.70 -7.81 -20.01
C ASP A 291 -11.45 -8.35 -19.30
N SER A 292 -10.62 -7.48 -18.72
CA SER A 292 -9.42 -7.90 -18.00
C SER A 292 -9.74 -8.66 -16.71
N ALA A 293 -10.74 -8.22 -15.95
CA ALA A 293 -11.15 -8.91 -14.73
C ALA A 293 -11.80 -10.28 -15.04
N GLU A 294 -12.60 -10.36 -16.11
CA GLU A 294 -13.16 -11.62 -16.59
C GLU A 294 -12.07 -12.58 -17.07
N ARG A 295 -11.08 -12.06 -17.80
CA ARG A 295 -9.94 -12.87 -18.25
C ARG A 295 -9.15 -13.42 -17.07
N ALA A 296 -8.90 -12.61 -16.04
CA ALA A 296 -8.24 -13.04 -14.82
C ALA A 296 -9.02 -14.19 -14.12
N LEU A 297 -10.34 -14.08 -14.03
CA LEU A 297 -11.19 -15.14 -13.47
C LEU A 297 -11.15 -16.43 -14.31
N VAL A 298 -11.24 -16.32 -15.63
CA VAL A 298 -11.18 -17.49 -16.53
C VAL A 298 -9.85 -18.22 -16.39
N ILE A 299 -8.75 -17.48 -16.33
CA ILE A 299 -7.43 -18.10 -16.17
C ILE A 299 -7.32 -18.77 -14.80
N LEU A 300 -7.78 -18.12 -13.72
CA LEU A 300 -7.81 -18.73 -12.39
C LEU A 300 -8.60 -20.05 -12.36
N LEU A 301 -9.80 -20.09 -12.95
CA LEU A 301 -10.60 -21.31 -13.02
C LEU A 301 -9.92 -22.42 -13.84
N ARG A 302 -9.25 -22.06 -14.95
CA ARG A 302 -8.48 -23.01 -15.77
C ARG A 302 -7.30 -23.60 -14.99
N LEU A 303 -6.62 -22.78 -14.20
CA LEU A 303 -5.49 -23.21 -13.35
C LEU A 303 -5.95 -24.13 -12.22
N GLU A 304 -7.09 -23.83 -11.59
CA GLU A 304 -7.69 -24.70 -10.58
C GLU A 304 -8.01 -26.08 -11.17
N GLU A 305 -8.58 -26.13 -12.37
CA GLU A 305 -8.86 -27.38 -13.06
C GLU A 305 -7.58 -28.16 -13.40
N TYR A 306 -6.54 -27.47 -13.89
CA TYR A 306 -5.22 -28.08 -14.12
C TYR A 306 -4.63 -28.68 -12.84
N GLN A 307 -4.69 -27.97 -11.71
CA GLN A 307 -4.24 -28.47 -10.41
C GLN A 307 -5.03 -29.71 -9.96
N ARG A 308 -6.35 -29.74 -10.18
CA ARG A 308 -7.18 -30.92 -9.89
C ARG A 308 -6.80 -32.12 -10.75
N GLN A 309 -6.58 -31.92 -12.05
CA GLN A 309 -6.20 -33.01 -12.97
C GLN A 309 -4.84 -33.60 -12.60
N MET A 310 -3.84 -32.76 -12.32
CA MET A 310 -2.53 -33.20 -11.86
C MET A 310 -2.61 -33.96 -10.53
N GLY A 311 -3.45 -33.50 -9.60
CA GLY A 311 -3.74 -34.22 -8.36
C GLY A 311 -4.34 -35.61 -8.59
N LYS A 312 -5.25 -35.76 -9.56
CA LYS A 312 -5.85 -37.05 -9.94
C LYS A 312 -4.84 -37.99 -10.62
N GLN A 313 -3.96 -37.48 -11.47
CA GLN A 313 -2.93 -38.27 -12.16
C GLN A 313 -1.88 -38.81 -11.17
N GLN A 314 -1.43 -38.01 -10.20
CA GLN A 314 -0.52 -38.48 -9.14
C GLN A 314 -1.15 -39.57 -8.26
N LYS A 315 -2.46 -39.50 -7.99
CA LYS A 315 -3.16 -40.58 -7.27
C LYS A 315 -3.11 -41.91 -8.02
N LYS A 316 -3.26 -41.89 -9.35
CA LYS A 316 -3.13 -43.10 -10.21
C LYS A 316 -1.70 -43.65 -10.26
N ALA A 317 -0.68 -42.78 -10.11
CA ALA A 317 0.72 -43.20 -10.04
C ALA A 317 1.11 -43.76 -8.65
N ARG A 318 0.63 -43.12 -7.56
CA ARG A 318 0.89 -43.55 -6.18
C ARG A 318 0.22 -44.87 -5.81
N SER A 319 -0.91 -45.23 -6.43
CA SER A 319 -1.49 -46.56 -6.22
C SER A 319 -0.62 -47.70 -6.78
N LYS A 320 0.42 -47.39 -7.58
CA LYS A 320 1.39 -48.36 -8.12
C LYS A 320 2.76 -48.36 -7.41
N GLN A 321 3.08 -47.38 -6.56
CA GLN A 321 4.36 -47.34 -5.82
C GLN A 321 4.13 -47.09 -4.33
N LYS A 322 4.36 -48.12 -3.51
CA LYS A 322 4.36 -48.01 -2.04
C LYS A 322 5.60 -47.23 -1.57
N LYS A 323 5.33 -46.20 -0.78
CA LYS A 323 6.21 -45.47 0.15
C LYS A 323 7.34 -44.63 -0.46
N ALA A 324 7.09 -43.33 -0.52
CA ALA A 324 8.04 -42.33 -0.03
C ALA A 324 7.25 -41.16 0.59
N SER A 325 7.49 -40.91 1.88
CA SER A 325 6.90 -39.81 2.65
C SER A 325 7.66 -38.52 2.37
N THR A 326 7.27 -37.79 1.34
CA THR A 326 7.67 -36.39 1.16
C THR A 326 6.58 -35.47 1.67
N SER A 327 6.95 -34.63 2.65
CA SER A 327 6.11 -33.59 3.24
C SER A 327 5.59 -32.65 2.15
N THR A 328 4.31 -32.78 1.81
CA THR A 328 3.64 -31.90 0.85
C THR A 328 3.41 -30.53 1.50
N ARG A 329 4.20 -29.51 1.12
CA ARG A 329 3.96 -28.10 1.48
C ARG A 329 2.51 -27.74 1.14
N LYS A 330 1.80 -27.10 2.08
CA LYS A 330 0.43 -26.57 1.89
C LYS A 330 0.47 -25.53 0.76
N VAL A 331 -0.29 -25.77 -0.31
CA VAL A 331 -0.53 -24.78 -1.39
C VAL A 331 -1.20 -23.57 -0.75
N ARG A 332 -0.63 -22.36 -0.94
CA ARG A 332 -1.24 -21.13 -0.41
C ARG A 332 -2.53 -20.81 -1.19
N PRO A 333 -3.65 -20.53 -0.50
CA PRO A 333 -4.88 -20.06 -1.14
C PRO A 333 -4.80 -18.55 -1.35
N ILE A 334 -4.18 -18.07 -2.43
CA ILE A 334 -4.28 -16.66 -2.84
C ILE A 334 -4.30 -16.62 -4.37
N SER A 335 -5.45 -16.25 -4.92
CA SER A 335 -5.64 -15.89 -6.34
C SER A 335 -7.00 -15.22 -6.53
N TYR A 336 -8.01 -15.64 -5.76
CA TYR A 336 -9.34 -15.02 -5.80
C TYR A 336 -9.34 -13.58 -5.32
N SER A 337 -8.59 -13.24 -4.26
CA SER A 337 -8.45 -11.84 -3.81
C SER A 337 -7.86 -10.93 -4.89
N THR A 338 -6.88 -11.41 -5.67
CA THR A 338 -6.33 -10.70 -6.83
C THR A 338 -7.37 -10.46 -7.91
N VAL A 339 -8.17 -11.48 -8.22
CA VAL A 339 -9.28 -11.37 -9.17
C VAL A 339 -10.35 -10.38 -8.65
N MET A 340 -10.69 -10.44 -7.36
CA MET A 340 -11.61 -9.47 -6.73
C MET A 340 -11.06 -8.05 -6.74
N ASN A 341 -9.76 -7.84 -6.51
CA ASN A 341 -9.13 -6.53 -6.68
C ASN A 341 -9.22 -6.05 -8.14
N GLY A 342 -9.09 -6.95 -9.11
CA GLY A 342 -9.35 -6.67 -10.52
C GLY A 342 -10.78 -6.18 -10.76
N TRP A 343 -11.77 -6.88 -10.20
CA TRP A 343 -13.19 -6.46 -10.24
C TRP A 343 -13.42 -5.10 -9.56
N ALA A 344 -12.80 -4.86 -8.40
CA ALA A 344 -12.90 -3.60 -7.68
C ALA A 344 -12.33 -2.41 -8.47
N ASN A 345 -11.25 -2.62 -9.23
CA ASN A 345 -10.65 -1.60 -10.10
C ASN A 345 -11.56 -1.17 -11.25
N VAL A 346 -12.49 -2.02 -11.70
CA VAL A 346 -13.49 -1.66 -12.72
C VAL A 346 -14.48 -0.61 -12.22
N ARG A 347 -14.74 -0.56 -10.89
CA ARG A 347 -15.62 0.43 -10.24
C ARG A 347 -17.04 0.48 -10.85
N SER A 348 -17.58 -0.67 -11.23
CA SER A 348 -18.94 -0.80 -11.78
C SER A 348 -19.80 -1.74 -10.95
N ALA A 349 -21.13 -1.57 -11.04
CA ALA A 349 -22.09 -2.46 -10.38
C ALA A 349 -22.03 -3.89 -10.93
N GLU A 350 -21.91 -4.02 -12.26
CA GLU A 350 -21.80 -5.31 -12.94
C GLU A 350 -20.55 -6.08 -12.46
N ALA A 351 -19.42 -5.39 -12.28
CA ALA A 351 -18.21 -6.02 -11.74
C ALA A 351 -18.41 -6.54 -10.31
N ALA A 352 -19.12 -5.78 -9.46
CA ALA A 352 -19.45 -6.22 -8.11
C ALA A 352 -20.40 -7.42 -8.09
N GLU A 353 -21.40 -7.45 -8.99
CA GLU A 353 -22.30 -8.59 -9.16
C GLU A 353 -21.57 -9.85 -9.64
N LYS A 354 -20.61 -9.71 -10.57
CA LYS A 354 -19.74 -10.82 -11.02
C LYS A 354 -18.82 -11.33 -9.90
N ALA A 355 -18.28 -10.43 -9.07
CA ALA A 355 -17.50 -10.78 -7.88
C ALA A 355 -18.34 -11.56 -6.86
N GLU A 356 -19.57 -11.11 -6.58
CA GLU A 356 -20.54 -11.79 -5.70
C GLU A 356 -20.90 -13.18 -6.23
N ALA A 357 -21.23 -13.30 -7.52
CA ALA A 357 -21.55 -14.59 -8.14
C ALA A 357 -20.37 -15.59 -8.08
N THR A 358 -19.14 -15.08 -8.18
CA THR A 358 -17.92 -15.89 -8.06
C THR A 358 -17.75 -16.42 -6.64
N LEU A 359 -17.98 -15.57 -5.62
CA LEU A 359 -17.97 -15.98 -4.22
C LEU A 359 -19.05 -17.02 -3.92
N ASP A 360 -20.27 -16.81 -4.39
CA ASP A 360 -21.37 -17.77 -4.19
C ASP A 360 -21.07 -19.13 -4.82
N SER A 361 -20.52 -19.15 -6.04
CA SER A 361 -20.07 -20.37 -6.70
C SER A 361 -19.01 -21.12 -5.87
N LEU A 362 -18.07 -20.37 -5.28
CA LEU A 362 -17.02 -20.92 -4.43
C LEU A 362 -17.57 -21.44 -3.10
N VAL A 363 -18.50 -20.74 -2.46
CA VAL A 363 -19.17 -21.18 -1.22
C VAL A 363 -19.95 -22.48 -1.47
N VAL A 364 -20.70 -22.56 -2.56
CA VAL A 364 -21.44 -23.78 -2.93
C VAL A 364 -20.48 -24.95 -3.12
N ARG A 365 -19.40 -24.74 -3.88
CA ARG A 365 -18.38 -25.77 -4.11
C ARG A 365 -17.69 -26.22 -2.83
N ALA A 366 -17.31 -25.28 -1.97
CA ALA A 366 -16.66 -25.58 -0.70
C ALA A 366 -17.57 -26.36 0.27
N LYS A 367 -18.89 -26.13 0.23
CA LYS A 367 -19.88 -26.93 0.97
C LYS A 367 -19.94 -28.37 0.44
N VAL A 368 -19.97 -28.56 -0.88
CA VAL A 368 -19.95 -29.91 -1.49
C VAL A 368 -18.67 -30.66 -1.12
N ASP A 369 -17.50 -30.02 -1.29
CA ASP A 369 -16.21 -30.61 -0.95
C ASP A 369 -16.10 -31.03 0.53
N LYS A 370 -16.72 -30.28 1.44
CA LYS A 370 -16.74 -30.64 2.87
C LYS A 370 -17.71 -31.79 3.17
N LYS A 371 -18.86 -31.89 2.50
CA LYS A 371 -19.79 -33.04 2.62
C LYS A 371 -19.20 -34.33 2.08
N GLU A 372 -18.47 -34.27 0.97
CA GLU A 372 -17.80 -35.45 0.42
C GLU A 372 -16.71 -35.97 1.37
N LYS A 373 -16.01 -35.07 2.08
CA LYS A 373 -14.99 -35.43 3.08
C LYS A 373 -15.56 -36.05 4.35
N SER A 374 -16.77 -35.68 4.78
CA SER A 374 -17.39 -36.26 5.98
C SER A 374 -17.89 -37.68 5.75
N ASN A 375 -18.17 -38.08 4.50
CA ASN A 375 -18.69 -39.40 4.16
C ASN A 375 -17.60 -40.46 3.89
N ASP A 376 -16.32 -40.07 3.77
CA ASP A 376 -15.22 -40.96 3.38
C ASP A 376 -14.31 -41.26 4.58
N ASN A 377 -14.57 -42.38 5.26
CA ASN A 377 -13.78 -42.87 6.40
C ASN A 377 -12.38 -43.33 5.94
N GLY A 378 -11.39 -42.45 6.05
CA GLY A 378 -9.97 -42.81 6.13
C GLY A 378 -9.12 -42.53 4.88
N GLU A 379 -8.09 -41.70 5.09
CA GLU A 379 -6.87 -41.54 4.26
C GLU A 379 -6.96 -40.95 2.82
N GLN A 380 -8.12 -40.64 2.23
CA GLN A 380 -8.19 -40.39 0.77
C GLN A 380 -8.30 -38.95 0.23
N SER A 381 -8.31 -37.88 1.04
CA SER A 381 -8.45 -36.51 0.49
C SER A 381 -7.46 -35.46 1.04
N LYS A 382 -6.21 -35.49 0.57
CA LYS A 382 -5.30 -34.31 0.52
C LYS A 382 -5.47 -33.50 -0.80
N LEU A 383 -6.70 -33.32 -1.29
CA LEU A 383 -6.97 -32.27 -2.28
C LEU A 383 -7.20 -30.96 -1.52
N VAL A 384 -6.44 -29.91 -1.88
CA VAL A 384 -6.60 -28.55 -1.35
C VAL A 384 -7.95 -28.05 -1.85
N SER A 385 -8.97 -28.14 -1.01
CA SER A 385 -10.27 -27.51 -1.26
C SER A 385 -10.13 -26.05 -0.84
N ILE A 386 -10.33 -25.14 -1.79
CA ILE A 386 -10.29 -23.70 -1.54
C ILE A 386 -11.54 -23.36 -0.75
N GLN A 387 -11.36 -22.80 0.44
CA GLN A 387 -12.46 -22.43 1.33
C GLN A 387 -12.67 -20.92 1.29
N PRO A 388 -13.92 -20.44 1.39
CA PRO A 388 -14.18 -19.03 1.62
C PRO A 388 -13.60 -18.63 2.98
N ASP A 389 -12.93 -17.48 3.01
CA ASP A 389 -12.35 -16.88 4.21
C ASP A 389 -12.78 -15.41 4.36
N THR A 390 -12.44 -14.80 5.49
CA THR A 390 -12.71 -13.39 5.76
C THR A 390 -12.12 -12.45 4.72
N ILE A 391 -10.94 -12.75 4.18
CA ILE A 391 -10.26 -11.91 3.17
C ILE A 391 -11.08 -11.87 1.87
N LEU A 392 -11.60 -13.01 1.42
CA LEU A 392 -12.40 -13.09 0.20
C LEU A 392 -13.72 -12.32 0.34
N PHE A 393 -14.41 -12.47 1.47
CA PHE A 393 -15.62 -11.68 1.76
C PHE A 393 -15.32 -10.18 1.76
N ASN A 394 -14.26 -9.75 2.47
CA ASN A 394 -13.84 -8.35 2.49
C ASN A 394 -13.52 -7.82 1.07
N SER A 395 -12.92 -8.64 0.21
CA SER A 395 -12.60 -8.27 -1.16
C SER A 395 -13.86 -8.07 -2.02
N VAL A 396 -14.90 -8.89 -1.85
CA VAL A 396 -16.19 -8.73 -2.56
C VAL A 396 -16.97 -7.51 -2.03
N ILE A 397 -16.98 -7.29 -0.71
CA ILE A 397 -17.57 -6.08 -0.11
C ILE A 397 -16.85 -4.84 -0.66
N GLN A 398 -15.53 -4.89 -0.81
CA GLN A 398 -14.75 -3.80 -1.41
C GLN A 398 -15.12 -3.56 -2.88
N CYS A 399 -15.46 -4.59 -3.66
CA CYS A 399 -15.99 -4.43 -5.03
C CYS A 399 -17.30 -3.62 -5.01
N TRP A 400 -18.22 -3.95 -4.10
CA TRP A 400 -19.45 -3.19 -3.91
C TRP A 400 -19.17 -1.75 -3.46
N ALA A 401 -18.25 -1.53 -2.53
CA ALA A 401 -17.86 -0.18 -2.09
C ALA A 401 -17.28 0.66 -3.25
N ALA A 402 -16.40 0.07 -4.06
CA ALA A 402 -15.77 0.72 -5.20
C ALA A 402 -16.77 1.05 -6.33
N SER A 403 -17.84 0.27 -6.47
CA SER A 403 -18.89 0.49 -7.49
C SER A 403 -19.66 1.81 -7.33
N ARG A 404 -19.67 2.38 -6.12
CA ARG A 404 -20.50 3.55 -5.74
C ARG A 404 -21.99 3.39 -6.10
N ASN A 405 -22.47 2.15 -6.23
CA ASN A 405 -23.88 1.86 -6.49
C ASN A 405 -24.71 2.18 -5.25
N ARG A 406 -25.91 2.72 -5.44
CA ARG A 406 -26.89 2.98 -4.37
C ARG A 406 -27.23 1.75 -3.50
N LYS A 407 -27.19 0.55 -4.09
CA LYS A 407 -27.43 -0.72 -3.38
C LYS A 407 -26.21 -1.28 -2.66
N ALA A 408 -25.03 -0.67 -2.81
CA ALA A 408 -23.78 -1.21 -2.26
C ALA A 408 -23.85 -1.40 -0.74
N GLY A 409 -24.47 -0.47 -0.01
CA GLY A 409 -24.67 -0.57 1.44
C GLY A 409 -25.51 -1.80 1.83
N ASP A 410 -26.67 -1.98 1.19
CA ASP A 410 -27.56 -3.12 1.45
C ASP A 410 -26.90 -4.45 1.09
N LYS A 411 -26.21 -4.50 -0.05
CA LYS A 411 -25.47 -5.69 -0.49
C LYS A 411 -24.34 -6.06 0.46
N SER A 412 -23.62 -5.06 0.97
CA SER A 412 -22.57 -5.27 1.96
C SER A 412 -23.11 -5.86 3.28
N LEU A 413 -24.32 -5.44 3.70
CA LEU A 413 -24.99 -6.04 4.87
C LEU A 413 -25.51 -7.46 4.61
N GLN A 414 -25.98 -7.77 3.40
CA GLN A 414 -26.36 -9.13 3.02
C GLN A 414 -25.15 -10.08 3.07
N LEU A 415 -24.00 -9.63 2.54
CA LEU A 415 -22.74 -10.38 2.61
C LEU A 415 -22.26 -10.56 4.06
N LEU A 416 -22.39 -9.55 4.93
CA LEU A 416 -22.09 -9.68 6.36
C LEU A 416 -22.97 -10.74 7.02
N LYS A 417 -24.26 -10.79 6.68
CA LYS A 417 -25.17 -11.79 7.22
C LYS A 417 -24.77 -13.20 6.78
N GLN A 418 -24.48 -13.40 5.49
CA GLN A 418 -23.98 -14.67 4.96
C GLN A 418 -22.66 -15.08 5.63
N MET A 419 -21.77 -14.12 5.86
CA MET A 419 -20.48 -14.31 6.53
C MET A 419 -20.66 -14.79 7.99
N LYS A 420 -21.58 -14.17 8.76
CA LYS A 420 -21.94 -14.60 10.14
C LYS A 420 -22.60 -15.97 10.18
N GLU A 421 -23.50 -16.26 9.23
CA GLU A 421 -24.18 -17.56 9.10
C GLU A 421 -23.17 -18.69 8.84
N LEU A 422 -22.19 -18.47 7.94
CA LEU A 422 -21.14 -19.44 7.63
C LEU A 422 -20.13 -19.64 8.76
N ALA A 423 -19.95 -18.63 9.61
CA ALA A 423 -19.12 -18.69 10.81
C ALA A 423 -19.84 -19.29 12.04
N GLY A 424 -21.17 -19.46 11.99
CA GLY A 424 -21.96 -20.00 13.10
C GLY A 424 -22.24 -19.01 14.25
N VAL A 425 -22.04 -17.70 14.03
CA VAL A 425 -22.06 -16.66 15.08
C VAL A 425 -23.42 -16.50 15.78
N ASP A 426 -24.54 -16.75 15.08
CA ASP A 426 -25.90 -16.50 15.59
C ASP A 426 -26.53 -17.70 16.35
N ARG A 427 -25.82 -18.83 16.49
CA ARG A 427 -26.30 -20.00 17.23
C ARG A 427 -25.54 -20.09 18.56
N GLY A 428 -26.17 -19.63 19.64
CA GLY A 428 -25.59 -19.75 20.99
C GLY A 428 -25.21 -21.20 21.34
N ASP A 429 -24.31 -21.36 22.31
CA ASP A 429 -23.65 -22.60 22.78
C ASP A 429 -24.55 -23.84 23.04
N ASN A 430 -25.87 -23.72 22.94
CA ASN A 430 -26.83 -24.73 23.38
C ASN A 430 -27.32 -25.71 22.30
N ASN A 431 -26.78 -25.68 21.07
CA ASN A 431 -27.19 -26.59 19.98
C ASN A 431 -26.00 -27.31 19.33
N VAL A 432 -25.19 -27.99 20.14
CA VAL A 432 -24.04 -28.82 19.72
C VAL A 432 -24.45 -30.16 19.07
N HIS A 433 -25.72 -30.34 18.68
CA HIS A 433 -26.24 -31.61 18.16
C HIS A 433 -26.74 -31.61 16.71
N ASP A 434 -26.57 -30.52 15.95
CA ASP A 434 -26.76 -30.55 14.48
C ASP A 434 -25.45 -30.94 13.77
N ASP A 435 -25.17 -32.25 13.71
CA ASP A 435 -23.99 -32.91 13.13
C ASP A 435 -23.82 -32.70 11.59
N GLU A 436 -24.69 -31.90 10.94
CA GLU A 436 -24.69 -31.64 9.49
C GLU A 436 -24.24 -30.23 9.08
N SER A 437 -23.89 -29.37 10.04
CA SER A 437 -23.60 -27.96 9.78
C SER A 437 -22.12 -27.71 9.41
N ILE A 438 -21.90 -27.12 8.22
CA ILE A 438 -20.57 -26.89 7.66
C ILE A 438 -20.12 -25.45 7.95
N TYR A 439 -19.10 -25.30 8.80
CA TYR A 439 -18.55 -24.02 9.21
C TYR A 439 -17.30 -23.62 8.42
N PHE A 440 -17.11 -22.32 8.19
CA PHE A 440 -15.93 -21.74 7.53
C PHE A 440 -15.28 -20.67 8.40
N ASP A 441 -14.01 -20.37 8.13
CA ASP A 441 -13.28 -19.29 8.81
C ASP A 441 -13.63 -17.93 8.21
N THR A 442 -14.88 -17.52 8.44
CA THR A 442 -15.49 -16.31 7.89
C THR A 442 -15.95 -15.39 9.00
N HIS A 443 -15.22 -15.31 10.11
CA HIS A 443 -15.59 -14.44 11.23
C HIS A 443 -15.39 -12.97 10.85
N PRO A 444 -16.43 -12.10 10.93
CA PRO A 444 -16.28 -10.68 10.62
C PRO A 444 -15.27 -10.00 11.53
N ASP A 445 -14.35 -9.25 10.93
CA ASP A 445 -13.34 -8.48 11.64
C ASP A 445 -13.56 -6.97 11.46
N ILE A 446 -12.66 -6.15 12.03
CA ILE A 446 -12.75 -4.69 11.90
C ILE A 446 -12.59 -4.24 10.44
N ILE A 447 -11.86 -4.99 9.60
CA ILE A 447 -11.74 -4.70 8.17
C ILE A 447 -13.11 -4.90 7.52
N THR A 448 -13.84 -5.98 7.83
CA THR A 448 -15.19 -6.24 7.32
C THR A 448 -16.10 -5.05 7.59
N TYR A 449 -16.18 -4.60 8.85
CA TYR A 449 -17.05 -3.48 9.21
C TYR A 449 -16.59 -2.16 8.58
N ASN A 450 -15.30 -1.84 8.57
CA ASN A 450 -14.79 -0.63 7.91
C ASN A 450 -15.06 -0.64 6.39
N THR A 451 -14.99 -1.80 5.74
CA THR A 451 -15.31 -1.95 4.31
C THR A 451 -16.81 -1.74 4.05
N ILE A 452 -17.69 -2.27 4.91
CA ILE A 452 -19.13 -2.03 4.86
C ILE A 452 -19.46 -0.54 5.08
N LEU A 453 -18.82 0.10 6.07
CA LEU A 453 -18.99 1.54 6.32
C LEU A 453 -18.52 2.38 5.14
N SER A 454 -17.42 1.97 4.49
CA SER A 454 -16.95 2.59 3.25
C SER A 454 -17.98 2.42 2.12
N ALA A 455 -18.58 1.24 1.97
CA ALA A 455 -19.66 1.03 1.00
C ALA A 455 -20.85 1.96 1.24
N TRP A 456 -21.25 2.16 2.50
CA TRP A 456 -22.28 3.13 2.85
C TRP A 456 -21.85 4.58 2.57
N SER A 457 -20.64 5.00 2.95
CA SER A 457 -20.15 6.37 2.68
C SER A 457 -20.18 6.73 1.19
N HIS A 458 -19.94 5.76 0.31
CA HIS A 458 -19.79 5.98 -1.13
C HIS A 458 -21.04 5.67 -1.97
N CYS A 459 -22.07 4.99 -1.45
CA CYS A 459 -23.23 4.54 -2.23
C CYS A 459 -24.17 5.67 -2.69
N GLY A 460 -24.04 6.88 -2.13
CA GLY A 460 -24.89 8.03 -2.49
C GLY A 460 -26.36 7.87 -2.11
N ASP A 461 -26.74 6.86 -1.31
CA ASP A 461 -28.07 6.75 -0.75
C ASP A 461 -28.32 7.86 0.29
N LYS A 462 -29.55 8.38 0.36
CA LYS A 462 -29.93 9.42 1.32
C LYS A 462 -29.82 8.95 2.77
N ASN A 463 -30.02 7.65 3.01
CA ASN A 463 -29.97 7.02 4.33
C ASN A 463 -28.60 6.44 4.67
N ALA A 464 -27.59 6.66 3.81
CA ALA A 464 -26.25 6.11 4.00
C ALA A 464 -25.63 6.48 5.34
N ALA A 465 -25.62 7.77 5.68
CA ALA A 465 -25.00 8.24 6.92
C ALA A 465 -25.73 7.73 8.19
N PRO A 466 -27.08 7.75 8.28
CA PRO A 466 -27.80 7.10 9.37
C PRO A 466 -27.51 5.60 9.52
N GLN A 467 -27.40 4.85 8.42
CA GLN A 467 -27.09 3.42 8.48
C GLN A 467 -25.65 3.17 8.94
N ALA A 468 -24.69 3.93 8.41
CA ALA A 468 -23.30 3.86 8.84
C ALA A 468 -23.15 4.17 10.34
N GLU A 469 -23.83 5.21 10.83
CA GLU A 469 -23.84 5.54 12.26
C GLU A 469 -24.51 4.46 13.11
N LYS A 470 -25.60 3.84 12.63
CA LYS A 470 -26.27 2.73 13.32
C LYS A 470 -25.30 1.55 13.53
N ILE A 471 -24.57 1.15 12.49
CA ILE A 471 -23.60 0.06 12.56
C ILE A 471 -22.52 0.35 13.60
N VAL A 472 -21.93 1.55 13.60
CA VAL A 472 -20.89 1.92 14.58
C VAL A 472 -21.45 1.95 16.00
N LYS A 473 -22.68 2.43 16.20
CA LYS A 473 -23.33 2.37 17.53
C LYS A 473 -23.52 0.95 18.02
N GLU A 474 -23.95 0.04 17.16
CA GLU A 474 -24.08 -1.39 17.50
C GLU A 474 -22.72 -1.98 17.89
N LEU A 475 -21.65 -1.69 17.14
CA LEU A 475 -20.29 -2.15 17.44
C LEU A 475 -19.76 -1.59 18.77
N VAL A 476 -19.96 -0.30 19.04
CA VAL A 476 -19.56 0.33 20.30
C VAL A 476 -20.32 -0.27 21.49
N MET A 477 -21.63 -0.48 21.34
CA MET A 477 -22.46 -1.09 22.38
C MET A 477 -22.03 -2.54 22.66
N GLU A 478 -21.70 -3.30 21.61
CA GLU A 478 -21.21 -4.67 21.74
C GLU A 478 -19.84 -4.71 22.43
N GLN A 479 -18.92 -3.84 22.04
CA GLN A 479 -17.60 -3.70 22.65
C GLN A 479 -17.71 -3.35 24.14
N GLU A 480 -18.56 -2.38 24.51
CA GLU A 480 -18.75 -1.97 25.90
C GLU A 480 -19.43 -3.06 26.75
N LYS A 481 -20.38 -3.82 26.16
CA LYS A 481 -21.01 -4.97 26.83
C LYS A 481 -19.97 -6.05 27.13
N ARG A 482 -19.11 -6.39 26.17
CA ARG A 482 -18.04 -7.38 26.33
C ARG A 482 -16.99 -6.92 27.35
N ARG A 483 -16.61 -5.64 27.33
CA ARG A 483 -15.68 -5.06 28.30
C ARG A 483 -16.20 -5.19 29.75
N LYS A 484 -17.50 -4.99 29.96
CA LYS A 484 -18.12 -5.20 31.28
C LYS A 484 -18.13 -6.68 31.69
N GLN A 485 -18.44 -7.59 30.76
CA GLN A 485 -18.47 -9.03 31.02
C GLN A 485 -17.08 -9.62 31.31
N GLN A 486 -16.02 -9.10 30.67
CA GLN A 486 -14.64 -9.52 30.92
C GLN A 486 -14.10 -9.08 32.29
N ILE A 487 -14.66 -8.02 32.89
CA ILE A 487 -14.31 -7.60 34.25
C ILE A 487 -14.82 -8.61 35.30
N ASP A 488 -15.86 -9.37 34.96
CA ASP A 488 -16.50 -10.34 35.88
C ASP A 488 -15.99 -11.78 35.72
N SER A 489 -15.18 -12.09 34.70
CA SER A 489 -14.64 -13.44 34.44
C SER A 489 -13.13 -13.42 34.20
N GLU A 490 -12.34 -13.87 35.18
CA GLU A 490 -10.86 -13.81 35.18
C GLU A 490 -10.15 -14.70 34.12
N ASN A 491 -10.85 -15.47 33.29
CA ASN A 491 -10.21 -16.39 32.33
C ASN A 491 -11.05 -16.64 31.07
N SER A 492 -11.09 -15.68 30.14
CA SER A 492 -11.56 -15.96 28.78
C SER A 492 -10.81 -15.14 27.73
N GLU A 493 -9.74 -15.72 27.20
CA GLU A 493 -9.14 -15.31 25.92
C GLU A 493 -10.10 -15.63 24.77
N THR A 494 -11.07 -14.75 24.53
CA THR A 494 -11.83 -14.76 23.27
C THR A 494 -11.09 -13.89 22.26
N ASN A 495 -10.36 -14.55 21.36
CA ASN A 495 -9.40 -13.97 20.41
C ASN A 495 -10.03 -13.26 19.18
N THR A 496 -11.29 -12.81 19.27
CA THR A 496 -12.04 -12.23 18.14
C THR A 496 -12.88 -11.03 18.59
N SER A 497 -12.26 -10.06 19.26
CA SER A 497 -12.92 -8.80 19.61
C SER A 497 -12.77 -7.80 18.46
N VAL A 498 -13.88 -7.43 17.82
CA VAL A 498 -13.92 -6.30 16.88
C VAL A 498 -13.82 -5.02 17.70
N VAL A 499 -12.72 -4.28 17.56
CA VAL A 499 -12.47 -3.04 18.30
C VAL A 499 -12.63 -1.86 17.35
N VAL A 500 -13.54 -0.94 17.67
CA VAL A 500 -13.73 0.28 16.87
C VAL A 500 -12.54 1.20 17.04
N ASN A 501 -12.16 1.91 15.97
CA ASN A 501 -11.01 2.81 15.99
C ASN A 501 -11.30 4.12 15.26
N THR A 502 -10.32 5.03 15.23
CA THR A 502 -10.41 6.31 14.50
C THR A 502 -10.90 6.16 13.06
N VAL A 503 -10.48 5.12 12.34
CA VAL A 503 -10.91 4.87 10.94
C VAL A 503 -12.41 4.59 10.86
N THR A 504 -12.94 3.80 11.80
CA THR A 504 -14.37 3.49 11.91
C THR A 504 -15.21 4.77 12.05
N PHE A 505 -14.82 5.66 12.95
CA PHE A 505 -15.52 6.94 13.15
C PHE A 505 -15.35 7.90 11.99
N ASN A 506 -14.13 8.03 11.46
CA ASN A 506 -13.83 8.88 10.30
C ASN A 506 -14.65 8.50 9.07
N THR A 507 -14.91 7.21 8.87
CA THR A 507 -15.75 6.72 7.75
C THR A 507 -17.21 7.17 7.91
N VAL A 508 -17.75 7.19 9.13
CA VAL A 508 -19.10 7.70 9.41
C VAL A 508 -19.16 9.22 9.33
N LEU A 509 -18.15 9.93 9.82
CA LEU A 509 -18.03 11.38 9.70
C LEU A 509 -18.00 11.81 8.22
N ASP A 510 -17.26 11.10 7.38
CA ASP A 510 -17.24 11.31 5.93
C ASP A 510 -18.59 11.01 5.26
N ALA A 511 -19.31 9.98 5.72
CA ALA A 511 -20.68 9.74 5.25
C ALA A 511 -21.62 10.92 5.61
N TRP A 512 -21.51 11.47 6.83
CA TRP A 512 -22.28 12.64 7.24
C TRP A 512 -21.90 13.92 6.50
N SER A 513 -20.62 14.16 6.19
CA SER A 513 -20.17 15.34 5.43
C SER A 513 -20.70 15.38 3.99
N LYS A 514 -21.01 14.21 3.42
CA LYS A 514 -21.64 14.04 2.10
C LYS A 514 -23.17 14.06 2.16
N SER A 515 -23.75 13.91 3.35
CA SER A 515 -25.19 13.83 3.55
C SER A 515 -25.88 15.18 3.29
N LYS A 516 -27.09 15.11 2.71
CA LYS A 516 -27.98 16.28 2.53
C LYS A 516 -29.16 16.26 3.51
N LEU A 517 -29.14 15.36 4.49
CA LEU A 517 -30.20 15.24 5.48
C LEU A 517 -30.17 16.44 6.46
N PRO A 518 -31.33 16.88 6.95
CA PRO A 518 -31.37 17.87 8.02
C PRO A 518 -30.71 17.30 9.30
N GLY A 519 -29.97 18.16 10.01
CA GLY A 519 -29.24 17.75 11.22
C GLY A 519 -27.95 16.95 10.95
N ALA A 520 -27.51 16.82 9.69
CA ALA A 520 -26.25 16.14 9.36
C ALA A 520 -25.06 16.76 10.11
N THR A 521 -25.02 18.09 10.21
CA THR A 521 -24.04 18.85 10.97
C THR A 521 -24.02 18.46 12.44
N ASP A 522 -25.19 18.46 13.09
CA ASP A 522 -25.32 18.12 14.51
C ASP A 522 -24.88 16.67 14.77
N ARG A 523 -25.23 15.74 13.89
CA ARG A 523 -24.83 14.34 14.00
C ARG A 523 -23.32 14.17 13.86
N ALA A 524 -22.70 14.83 12.88
CA ALA A 524 -21.25 14.83 12.70
C ALA A 524 -20.54 15.46 13.91
N GLY A 525 -21.03 16.60 14.42
CA GLY A 525 -20.51 17.27 15.60
C GLY A 525 -20.59 16.42 16.86
N ASN A 526 -21.73 15.78 17.11
CA ASN A 526 -21.90 14.86 18.25
C ASN A 526 -20.96 13.66 18.17
N LEU A 527 -20.71 13.14 16.97
CA LEU A 527 -19.80 12.02 16.77
C LEU A 527 -18.34 12.42 17.03
N LEU A 528 -17.92 13.61 16.55
CA LEU A 528 -16.60 14.16 16.86
C LEU A 528 -16.45 14.43 18.36
N GLU A 529 -17.47 14.97 19.02
CA GLU A 529 -17.43 15.22 20.46
C GLU A 529 -17.30 13.91 21.25
N TYR A 530 -17.99 12.85 20.83
CA TYR A 530 -17.81 11.51 21.39
C TYR A 530 -16.35 11.04 21.25
N MET A 531 -15.72 11.23 20.08
CA MET A 531 -14.30 10.89 19.89
C MET A 531 -13.38 11.71 20.80
N ILE A 532 -13.65 13.01 20.98
CA ILE A 532 -12.84 13.89 21.83
C ILE A 532 -12.94 13.49 23.31
N GLN A 533 -14.12 13.08 23.75
CA GLN A 533 -14.38 12.68 25.14
C GLN A 533 -13.99 11.23 25.44
N SER A 534 -13.77 10.41 24.41
CA SER A 534 -13.38 9.02 24.57
C SER A 534 -12.04 8.89 25.31
N LYS A 535 -11.99 7.97 26.26
CA LYS A 535 -10.75 7.57 26.95
C LYS A 535 -10.07 6.37 26.28
N ASP A 536 -10.71 5.79 25.26
CA ASP A 536 -10.15 4.66 24.52
C ASP A 536 -9.00 5.14 23.63
N PRO A 537 -7.77 4.63 23.82
CA PRO A 537 -6.63 5.02 22.98
C PRO A 537 -6.78 4.62 21.51
N GLN A 538 -7.75 3.78 21.13
CA GLN A 538 -8.05 3.46 19.73
C GLN A 538 -8.97 4.50 19.07
N ILE A 539 -9.70 5.29 19.86
CA ILE A 539 -10.63 6.31 19.40
C ILE A 539 -9.99 7.68 19.65
N LEU A 540 -9.11 8.08 18.74
CA LEU A 540 -8.39 9.36 18.80
C LEU A 540 -8.84 10.23 17.62
N PRO A 541 -9.47 11.40 17.82
CA PRO A 541 -9.79 12.29 16.72
C PRO A 541 -8.50 12.81 16.06
N ASP A 542 -8.47 12.76 14.74
CA ASP A 542 -7.38 13.27 13.92
C ASP A 542 -7.84 14.50 13.13
N ILE A 543 -6.92 15.11 12.38
CA ILE A 543 -7.24 16.30 11.60
C ILE A 543 -8.31 16.02 10.53
N TYR A 544 -8.44 14.78 10.08
CA TYR A 544 -9.48 14.36 9.15
C TYR A 544 -10.86 14.31 9.81
N SER A 545 -10.96 13.86 11.08
CA SER A 545 -12.19 13.91 11.88
C SER A 545 -12.76 15.32 11.94
N PHE A 546 -11.91 16.30 12.28
CA PHE A 546 -12.29 17.72 12.31
C PHE A 546 -12.70 18.24 10.93
N THR A 547 -11.93 17.91 9.90
CA THR A 547 -12.19 18.33 8.52
C THR A 547 -13.55 17.83 8.01
N CYS A 548 -13.95 16.61 8.35
CA CYS A 548 -15.27 16.08 7.96
C CYS A 548 -16.43 16.89 8.55
N VAL A 549 -16.35 17.25 9.83
CA VAL A 549 -17.38 18.09 10.48
C VAL A 549 -17.38 19.50 9.90
N MET A 550 -16.20 20.08 9.66
CA MET A 550 -16.06 21.38 9.00
C MET A 550 -16.65 21.38 7.59
N ASP A 551 -16.46 20.31 6.83
CA ASP A 551 -16.99 20.19 5.47
C ASP A 551 -18.52 20.02 5.47
N ALA A 552 -19.06 19.27 6.44
CA ALA A 552 -20.50 19.20 6.69
C ALA A 552 -21.09 20.60 6.95
N LEU A 553 -20.46 21.37 7.85
CA LEU A 553 -20.82 22.77 8.15
C LEU A 553 -20.73 23.66 6.92
N ALA A 554 -19.63 23.60 6.17
CA ALA A 554 -19.40 24.45 4.99
C ALA A 554 -20.50 24.27 3.92
N LYS A 555 -20.94 23.02 3.73
CA LYS A 555 -22.01 22.63 2.79
C LYS A 555 -23.42 22.83 3.33
N SER A 556 -23.57 23.04 4.64
CA SER A 556 -24.88 23.25 5.26
C SER A 556 -25.49 24.59 4.86
N LYS A 557 -26.79 24.73 5.17
CA LYS A 557 -27.56 25.98 5.02
C LYS A 557 -27.72 26.71 6.35
N GLU A 558 -26.94 26.34 7.37
CA GLU A 558 -27.02 26.93 8.69
C GLU A 558 -26.41 28.34 8.70
N PRO A 559 -26.97 29.26 9.51
CA PRO A 559 -26.40 30.58 9.70
C PRO A 559 -25.07 30.49 10.45
N ASN A 560 -24.21 31.48 10.25
CA ASN A 560 -22.93 31.62 10.93
C ASN A 560 -21.96 30.44 10.69
N LYS A 561 -22.17 29.62 9.65
CA LYS A 561 -21.32 28.46 9.36
C LYS A 561 -19.84 28.82 9.20
N ALA A 562 -19.51 30.01 8.69
CA ALA A 562 -18.13 30.50 8.60
C ALA A 562 -17.48 30.63 10.00
N SER A 563 -18.19 31.21 10.96
CA SER A 563 -17.75 31.31 12.36
C SER A 563 -17.64 29.94 13.00
N GLN A 564 -18.66 29.10 12.88
CA GLN A 564 -18.65 27.76 13.48
C GLN A 564 -17.51 26.88 12.94
N THR A 565 -17.24 26.96 11.63
CA THR A 565 -16.13 26.23 11.01
C THR A 565 -14.78 26.77 11.50
N ARG A 566 -14.67 28.09 11.70
CA ARG A 566 -13.48 28.73 12.29
C ARG A 566 -13.24 28.26 13.72
N ASP A 567 -14.29 28.20 14.54
CA ASP A 567 -14.20 27.77 15.94
C ASP A 567 -13.70 26.31 16.04
N LEU A 568 -14.14 25.42 15.16
CA LEU A 568 -13.62 24.05 15.09
C LEU A 568 -12.14 24.01 14.70
N LEU A 569 -11.68 24.92 13.82
CA LEU A 569 -10.28 24.98 13.42
C LEU A 569 -9.42 25.45 14.59
N ASP A 570 -9.86 26.50 15.29
CA ASP A 570 -9.17 26.99 16.47
C ASP A 570 -9.14 25.94 17.59
N ARG A 571 -10.22 25.15 17.77
CA ARG A 571 -10.24 24.00 18.68
C ARG A 571 -9.21 22.93 18.29
N SER A 572 -9.09 22.60 17.01
CA SER A 572 -8.08 21.63 16.53
C SER A 572 -6.65 22.13 16.74
N ILE A 573 -6.40 23.43 16.50
CA ILE A 573 -5.11 24.09 16.75
C ILE A 573 -4.77 24.02 18.25
N GLN A 574 -5.73 24.34 19.11
CA GLN A 574 -5.55 24.30 20.56
C GLN A 574 -5.20 22.89 21.04
N MET A 575 -5.97 21.88 20.61
CA MET A 575 -5.70 20.49 20.99
C MET A 575 -4.34 19.98 20.50
N HIS A 576 -3.89 20.40 19.31
CA HIS A 576 -2.55 20.08 18.81
C HIS A 576 -1.46 20.71 19.68
N GLN A 577 -1.62 22.00 20.06
CA GLN A 577 -0.67 22.69 20.93
C GLN A 577 -0.63 22.08 22.34
N GLU A 578 -1.78 21.68 22.89
CA GLU A 578 -1.86 20.97 24.18
C GLU A 578 -1.16 19.61 24.11
N ALA A 579 -1.35 18.85 23.04
CA ALA A 579 -0.67 17.58 22.83
C ALA A 579 0.86 17.74 22.78
N LEU A 580 1.35 18.77 22.07
CA LEU A 580 2.79 19.11 22.04
C LEU A 580 3.33 19.49 23.43
N ARG A 581 2.57 20.28 24.21
CA ARG A 581 2.96 20.67 25.57
C ARG A 581 3.00 19.49 26.54
N ASN A 582 2.07 18.55 26.38
CA ASN A 582 1.96 17.36 27.23
C ASN A 582 2.91 16.23 26.80
N GLY A 583 3.64 16.38 25.69
CA GLY A 583 4.53 15.35 25.15
C GLY A 583 3.80 14.17 24.51
N ASP A 584 2.50 14.28 24.23
CA ASP A 584 1.71 13.26 23.55
C ASP A 584 1.95 13.33 22.04
N LYS A 585 3.07 12.73 21.61
CA LYS A 585 3.48 12.71 20.19
C LYS A 585 2.39 12.14 19.29
N ARG A 586 1.75 11.04 19.69
CA ARG A 586 0.70 10.38 18.88
C ARG A 586 -0.49 11.30 18.62
N LYS A 587 -0.97 12.01 19.65
CA LYS A 587 -2.05 12.99 19.49
C LYS A 587 -1.61 14.24 18.75
N ALA A 588 -0.38 14.70 18.96
CA ALA A 588 0.18 15.83 18.23
C ALA A 588 0.27 15.52 16.72
N ASP A 589 0.74 14.33 16.35
CA ASP A 589 0.87 13.90 14.96
C ASP A 589 -0.51 13.71 14.30
N ALA A 590 -1.46 13.10 15.00
CA ALA A 590 -2.84 12.95 14.53
C ALA A 590 -3.53 14.31 14.24
N LEU A 591 -3.21 15.34 15.04
CA LEU A 591 -3.78 16.69 14.91
C LEU A 591 -2.90 17.66 14.11
N ARG A 592 -1.86 17.16 13.43
CA ARG A 592 -0.96 17.99 12.64
C ARG A 592 -1.73 18.69 11.52
N LEU A 593 -1.75 20.02 11.57
CA LEU A 593 -2.49 20.85 10.62
C LEU A 593 -1.89 20.78 9.22
N THR A 594 -2.76 20.57 8.23
CA THR A 594 -2.45 20.63 6.80
C THR A 594 -3.18 21.80 6.14
N GLN A 595 -3.11 21.94 4.82
CA GLN A 595 -3.84 22.96 4.05
C GLN A 595 -5.37 22.76 4.10
N VAL A 596 -5.81 21.51 4.21
CA VAL A 596 -7.22 21.13 4.01
C VAL A 596 -8.16 21.83 5.00
N PRO A 597 -7.92 21.82 6.33
CA PRO A 597 -8.80 22.52 7.28
C PRO A 597 -8.95 24.03 7.00
N TYR A 598 -7.86 24.73 6.67
CA TYR A 598 -7.90 26.16 6.34
C TYR A 598 -8.70 26.41 5.05
N ASN A 599 -8.48 25.58 4.03
CA ASN A 599 -9.25 25.64 2.78
C ASN A 599 -10.74 25.37 3.02
N THR A 600 -11.10 24.48 3.95
CA THR A 600 -12.49 24.22 4.32
C THR A 600 -13.14 25.42 5.00
N VAL A 601 -12.45 26.15 5.89
CA VAL A 601 -12.95 27.41 6.47
C VAL A 601 -13.14 28.48 5.39
N LEU A 602 -12.17 28.65 4.48
CA LEU A 602 -12.32 29.57 3.34
C LEU A 602 -13.53 29.21 2.48
N ASN A 603 -13.78 27.92 2.28
CA ASN A 603 -14.91 27.44 1.50
C ASN A 603 -16.23 27.73 2.21
N ALA A 604 -16.30 27.52 3.53
CA ALA A 604 -17.46 27.90 4.34
C ALA A 604 -17.77 29.40 4.18
N CYS A 605 -16.74 30.27 4.25
CA CYS A 605 -16.87 31.71 4.01
C CYS A 605 -17.41 32.00 2.61
N ALA A 606 -16.82 31.40 1.56
CA ALA A 606 -17.26 31.60 0.18
C ALA A 606 -18.74 31.24 -0.04
N PHE A 607 -19.26 30.23 0.68
CA PHE A 607 -20.64 29.79 0.62
C PHE A 607 -21.59 30.51 1.59
N SER A 608 -21.08 31.37 2.48
CA SER A 608 -21.88 32.24 3.35
C SER A 608 -22.46 33.47 2.62
N ALA A 609 -22.31 33.59 1.30
CA ALA A 609 -22.80 34.72 0.53
C ALA A 609 -24.29 34.65 0.12
N LEU A 610 -24.88 33.45 0.13
CA LEU A 610 -26.21 33.19 -0.43
C LEU A 610 -27.31 33.43 0.61
N ARG A 611 -28.12 34.48 0.40
CA ARG A 611 -29.34 34.78 1.20
C ARG A 611 -29.09 35.02 2.71
N THR A 612 -27.91 35.52 3.04
CA THR A 612 -27.50 35.87 4.41
C THR A 612 -27.48 37.39 4.63
N PRO A 613 -27.65 37.86 5.88
CA PRO A 613 -27.53 39.28 6.22
C PRO A 613 -26.16 39.86 5.85
N GLU A 614 -26.10 41.16 5.55
CA GLU A 614 -24.84 41.86 5.22
C GLU A 614 -23.80 41.79 6.36
N GLU A 615 -24.25 41.71 7.61
CA GLU A 615 -23.39 41.51 8.78
C GLU A 615 -22.66 40.16 8.71
N GLU A 616 -23.36 39.08 8.34
CA GLU A 616 -22.77 37.75 8.20
C GLU A 616 -21.80 37.69 7.02
N LYS A 617 -22.09 38.38 5.91
CA LYS A 617 -21.15 38.49 4.78
C LYS A 617 -19.87 39.23 5.16
N ARG A 618 -20.01 40.32 5.94
CA ARG A 618 -18.88 41.10 6.47
C ARG A 618 -18.03 40.27 7.41
N GLU A 619 -18.67 39.48 8.26
CA GLU A 619 -17.97 38.57 9.16
C GLU A 619 -17.24 37.45 8.39
N ALA A 620 -17.92 36.83 7.42
CA ALA A 620 -17.33 35.78 6.59
C ALA A 620 -16.11 36.28 5.80
N ILE A 621 -16.14 37.51 5.24
CA ILE A 621 -14.96 38.04 4.53
C ILE A 621 -13.82 38.37 5.50
N ARG A 622 -14.12 38.83 6.72
CA ARG A 622 -13.12 39.06 7.77
C ARG A 622 -12.42 37.75 8.12
N ILE A 623 -13.19 36.70 8.44
CA ILE A 623 -12.67 35.36 8.73
C ILE A 623 -11.81 34.84 7.57
N ALA A 624 -12.27 35.01 6.33
CA ALA A 624 -11.51 34.55 5.15
C ALA A 624 -10.14 35.25 5.03
N VAL A 625 -10.09 36.57 5.26
CA VAL A 625 -8.84 37.33 5.25
C VAL A 625 -7.91 36.88 6.38
N ASP A 626 -8.45 36.65 7.58
CA ASP A 626 -7.65 36.22 8.73
C ASP A 626 -7.05 34.83 8.51
N ILE A 627 -7.83 33.89 7.96
CA ILE A 627 -7.36 32.57 7.56
C ILE A 627 -6.28 32.64 6.48
N TYR A 628 -6.50 33.44 5.44
CA TYR A 628 -5.54 33.61 4.35
C TYR A 628 -4.21 34.20 4.84
N LYS A 629 -4.27 35.16 5.78
CA LYS A 629 -3.09 35.76 6.42
C LYS A 629 -2.38 34.80 7.37
N ALA A 630 -3.10 33.93 8.07
CA ALA A 630 -2.51 32.90 8.94
C ALA A 630 -1.70 31.87 8.14
N MET A 631 -2.05 31.63 6.88
CA MET A 631 -1.27 30.78 5.96
C MET A 631 -0.09 31.55 5.33
N SER A 632 1.07 30.91 5.25
CA SER A 632 2.28 31.53 4.71
C SER A 632 2.42 31.38 3.20
N SER A 633 2.97 32.41 2.53
CA SER A 633 3.35 32.31 1.12
C SER A 633 4.56 31.38 0.95
N ARG A 634 4.64 30.68 -0.19
CA ARG A 634 5.74 29.72 -0.42
C ARG A 634 7.10 30.41 -0.56
N ARG A 635 7.12 31.67 -1.02
CA ARG A 635 8.34 32.49 -1.04
C ARG A 635 8.86 32.82 0.37
N SER A 636 7.98 33.01 1.35
CA SER A 636 8.36 33.25 2.75
C SER A 636 8.95 32.00 3.42
N LEU A 637 8.48 30.82 3.01
CA LEU A 637 8.96 29.53 3.51
C LEU A 637 10.39 29.19 3.09
N SER A 638 10.85 29.62 1.89
CA SER A 638 12.24 29.34 1.45
C SER A 638 13.30 30.00 2.33
N SER A 639 12.97 31.09 3.02
CA SER A 639 13.82 31.75 4.02
C SER A 639 13.72 31.12 5.43
N PHE A 640 12.72 30.29 5.68
CA PHE A 640 12.41 29.71 7.00
C PHE A 640 12.99 28.29 7.12
N ARG A 641 14.29 28.11 6.84
CA ARG A 641 14.97 26.84 7.13
C ARG A 641 15.28 26.76 8.62
N ARG A 642 14.65 25.79 9.29
CA ARG A 642 14.99 25.28 10.64
C ARG A 642 14.87 26.29 11.78
N LYS A 643 13.69 26.36 12.38
CA LYS A 643 13.54 26.45 13.85
C LYS A 643 12.12 25.99 14.19
N GLY A 644 12.04 24.83 14.82
CA GLY A 644 10.79 24.18 15.21
C GLY A 644 10.05 25.01 16.26
N ASN A 645 8.75 25.20 16.02
CA ASN A 645 7.64 25.16 17.00
C ASN A 645 6.39 25.90 16.48
N GLY A 646 5.94 25.51 15.28
CA GLY A 646 4.63 25.90 14.74
C GLY A 646 4.43 25.29 13.36
N SER A 647 3.28 24.66 13.10
CA SER A 647 2.95 24.14 11.77
C SER A 647 2.77 25.32 10.82
N ILE A 648 3.84 25.71 10.11
CA ILE A 648 3.73 26.73 9.07
C ILE A 648 3.06 26.06 7.87
N VAL A 649 1.79 26.42 7.63
CA VAL A 649 1.02 25.87 6.51
C VAL A 649 1.18 26.77 5.28
N ALA A 650 1.68 26.18 4.20
CA ALA A 650 1.86 26.84 2.92
C ALA A 650 0.57 26.96 2.14
N ARG A 651 0.32 28.10 1.47
CA ARG A 651 -0.78 28.24 0.52
C ARG A 651 -0.60 27.31 -0.70
N ASP A 652 -1.72 26.79 -1.21
CA ASP A 652 -1.78 25.97 -2.42
C ASP A 652 -2.71 26.59 -3.49
N THR A 653 -2.83 25.92 -4.64
CA THR A 653 -3.67 26.36 -5.77
C THR A 653 -5.14 26.51 -5.36
N VAL A 654 -5.61 25.65 -4.46
CA VAL A 654 -6.98 25.62 -3.93
C VAL A 654 -7.21 26.81 -2.99
N THR A 655 -6.25 27.13 -2.11
CA THR A 655 -6.31 28.29 -1.21
C THR A 655 -6.52 29.59 -1.99
N TYR A 656 -5.72 29.83 -3.02
CA TYR A 656 -5.86 31.02 -3.86
C TYR A 656 -7.20 31.06 -4.60
N GLY A 657 -7.62 29.93 -5.17
CA GLY A 657 -8.90 29.79 -5.86
C GLY A 657 -10.08 30.09 -4.95
N ILE A 658 -10.13 29.50 -3.75
CA ILE A 658 -11.22 29.70 -2.80
C ILE A 658 -11.20 31.13 -2.24
N MET A 659 -10.04 31.71 -1.95
CA MET A 659 -9.98 33.11 -1.49
C MET A 659 -10.53 34.09 -2.54
N LEU A 660 -10.17 33.90 -3.81
CA LEU A 660 -10.75 34.69 -4.92
C LEU A 660 -12.25 34.46 -5.06
N LYS A 661 -12.72 33.22 -4.86
CA LYS A 661 -14.14 32.88 -4.82
C LYS A 661 -14.86 33.60 -3.67
N SER A 662 -14.26 33.67 -2.49
CA SER A 662 -14.78 34.42 -1.33
C SER A 662 -14.93 35.90 -1.65
N ILE A 663 -13.91 36.53 -2.26
CA ILE A 663 -13.99 37.93 -2.71
C ILE A 663 -15.12 38.11 -3.74
N ALA A 664 -15.20 37.23 -4.73
CA ALA A 664 -16.19 37.32 -5.80
C ALA A 664 -17.63 37.17 -5.28
N ASN A 665 -17.84 36.38 -4.23
CA ASN A 665 -19.15 36.09 -3.65
C ASN A 665 -19.58 37.08 -2.56
N LEU A 666 -18.67 37.47 -1.66
CA LEU A 666 -18.99 38.22 -0.44
C LEU A 666 -18.91 39.72 -0.61
N MET A 667 -18.06 40.23 -1.51
CA MET A 667 -17.85 41.67 -1.66
C MET A 667 -18.72 42.26 -2.79
N PRO A 668 -19.33 43.44 -2.60
CA PRO A 668 -20.01 44.13 -3.69
C PRO A 668 -19.02 44.57 -4.78
N PHE A 669 -19.53 44.79 -6.00
CA PHE A 669 -18.72 45.35 -7.09
C PHE A 669 -18.20 46.73 -6.71
N GLY A 670 -16.90 46.95 -6.87
CA GLY A 670 -16.27 48.21 -6.49
C GLY A 670 -14.75 48.16 -6.59
N THR A 671 -14.12 49.31 -6.36
CA THR A 671 -12.65 49.47 -6.44
C THR A 671 -11.92 48.61 -5.42
N VAL A 672 -12.42 48.55 -4.18
CA VAL A 672 -11.83 47.75 -3.08
C VAL A 672 -11.82 46.25 -3.42
N ARG A 673 -12.94 45.73 -3.94
CA ARG A 673 -13.03 44.34 -4.41
C ARG A 673 -12.00 44.04 -5.50
N ASN A 674 -11.88 44.95 -6.48
CA ASN A 674 -10.95 44.78 -7.60
C ASN A 674 -9.49 44.78 -7.12
N GLN A 675 -9.12 45.74 -6.26
CA GLN A 675 -7.77 45.84 -5.70
C GLN A 675 -7.41 44.59 -4.88
N MET A 676 -8.31 44.12 -4.02
CA MET A 676 -8.08 42.92 -3.22
C MET A 676 -7.92 41.68 -4.10
N ALA A 677 -8.81 41.46 -5.08
CA ALA A 677 -8.73 40.32 -5.98
C ALA A 677 -7.44 40.34 -6.83
N LEU A 678 -7.02 41.50 -7.34
CA LEU A 678 -5.79 41.65 -8.09
C LEU A 678 -4.55 41.40 -7.23
N GLN A 679 -4.53 41.87 -5.98
CA GLN A 679 -3.43 41.60 -5.05
C GLN A 679 -3.28 40.10 -4.79
N ILE A 680 -4.36 39.39 -4.46
CA ILE A 680 -4.34 37.94 -4.24
C ILE A 680 -3.93 37.19 -5.50
N PHE A 681 -4.42 37.61 -6.67
CA PHE A 681 -4.03 37.00 -7.94
C PHE A 681 -2.54 37.23 -8.25
N GLN A 682 -2.01 38.41 -7.97
CA GLN A 682 -0.58 38.71 -8.14
C GLN A 682 0.29 37.85 -7.20
N GLU A 683 -0.14 37.64 -5.96
CA GLU A 683 0.52 36.70 -5.03
C GLU A 683 0.50 35.27 -5.60
N CYS A 684 -0.60 34.84 -6.19
CA CYS A 684 -0.73 33.52 -6.84
C CYS A 684 0.23 33.37 -8.04
N CYS A 685 0.32 34.41 -8.87
CA CYS A 685 1.26 34.48 -9.99
C CYS A 685 2.71 34.39 -9.51
N ASN A 686 3.06 35.13 -8.46
CA ASN A 686 4.41 35.16 -7.88
C ASN A 686 4.82 33.80 -7.27
N ASP A 687 3.85 33.05 -6.72
CA ASP A 687 4.10 31.72 -6.17
C ASP A 687 4.12 30.62 -7.25
N GLY A 688 3.69 30.92 -8.47
CA GLY A 688 3.64 30.01 -9.62
C GLY A 688 2.53 28.95 -9.52
N LEU A 689 1.41 29.31 -8.89
CA LEU A 689 0.30 28.41 -8.52
C LEU A 689 -1.03 28.77 -9.21
N VAL A 690 -1.00 29.45 -10.36
CA VAL A 690 -2.21 29.87 -11.06
C VAL A 690 -2.89 28.70 -11.76
N GLY A 691 -3.75 27.99 -11.03
CA GLY A 691 -4.58 26.92 -11.56
C GLY A 691 -5.90 27.41 -12.18
N PHE A 692 -6.68 26.46 -12.71
CA PHE A 692 -8.00 26.70 -13.32
C PHE A 692 -8.95 27.48 -12.41
N MET A 693 -9.02 27.13 -11.13
CA MET A 693 -9.92 27.79 -10.18
C MET A 693 -9.54 29.26 -9.97
N ALA A 694 -8.27 29.55 -9.65
CA ALA A 694 -7.80 30.92 -9.45
C ALA A 694 -8.03 31.79 -10.71
N TRP A 695 -7.75 31.25 -11.90
CA TRP A 695 -7.97 31.95 -13.16
C TRP A 695 -9.45 32.25 -13.46
N ASN A 696 -10.36 31.33 -13.14
CA ASN A 696 -11.79 31.57 -13.33
C ASN A 696 -12.34 32.56 -12.31
N GLU A 697 -11.95 32.43 -11.06
CA GLU A 697 -12.48 33.25 -9.98
C GLU A 697 -11.99 34.69 -10.05
N VAL A 698 -10.75 34.96 -10.47
CA VAL A 698 -10.28 36.35 -10.68
C VAL A 698 -11.07 37.05 -11.80
N ARG A 699 -11.42 36.34 -12.88
CA ARG A 699 -12.24 36.87 -13.99
C ARG A 699 -13.68 37.15 -13.57
N ARG A 700 -14.16 36.48 -12.53
CA ARG A 700 -15.47 36.73 -11.90
C ARG A 700 -15.40 37.86 -10.87
N ALA A 701 -14.26 38.00 -10.19
CA ALA A 701 -14.03 39.03 -9.18
C ALA A 701 -13.81 40.42 -9.80
N VAL A 702 -13.05 40.51 -10.89
CA VAL A 702 -12.53 41.76 -11.47
C VAL A 702 -13.09 42.00 -12.89
N PRO A 703 -13.54 43.22 -13.23
CA PRO A 703 -13.91 43.57 -14.60
C PRO A 703 -12.78 43.30 -15.60
N ILE A 704 -13.12 42.71 -16.74
CA ILE A 704 -12.16 42.22 -17.75
C ILE A 704 -11.18 43.30 -18.21
N LYS A 705 -11.63 44.55 -18.39
CA LYS A 705 -10.75 45.66 -18.82
C LYS A 705 -9.63 45.92 -17.80
N ILE A 706 -10.00 46.01 -16.52
CA ILE A 706 -9.06 46.24 -15.42
C ILE A 706 -8.09 45.07 -15.28
N LEU A 707 -8.60 43.83 -15.40
CA LEU A 707 -7.74 42.63 -15.36
C LEU A 707 -6.78 42.58 -16.55
N GLN A 708 -7.22 42.99 -17.74
CA GLN A 708 -6.39 43.01 -18.95
C GLN A 708 -5.28 44.06 -18.87
N GLU A 709 -5.59 45.24 -18.33
CA GLU A 709 -4.61 46.28 -18.03
C GLU A 709 -3.60 45.79 -16.97
N ALA A 710 -4.08 45.19 -15.88
CA ALA A 710 -3.22 44.71 -14.80
C ALA A 710 -2.29 43.56 -15.22
N CYS A 711 -2.75 42.65 -16.08
CA CYS A 711 -1.97 41.50 -16.56
C CYS A 711 -1.19 41.76 -17.85
N MET A 712 -1.31 42.94 -18.47
CA MET A 712 -0.62 43.34 -19.70
C MET A 712 -0.86 42.40 -20.90
N PHE A 713 -2.04 41.77 -21.00
CA PHE A 713 -2.36 40.86 -22.10
C PHE A 713 -2.74 41.61 -23.39
N LYS A 714 -2.02 41.30 -24.49
CA LYS A 714 -2.33 41.81 -25.84
C LYS A 714 -3.57 41.15 -26.47
N ARG A 715 -3.89 39.92 -26.07
CA ARG A 715 -5.06 39.15 -26.54
C ARG A 715 -6.26 39.37 -25.58
N GLN A 716 -7.48 39.19 -26.08
CA GLN A 716 -8.67 39.26 -25.23
C GLN A 716 -8.65 38.14 -24.17
N ILE A 717 -8.74 38.52 -22.89
CA ILE A 717 -8.71 37.57 -21.76
C ILE A 717 -9.80 36.49 -21.84
N ARG A 718 -10.93 36.78 -22.47
CA ARG A 718 -12.07 35.84 -22.56
C ARG A 718 -11.70 34.51 -23.21
N SER A 719 -10.77 34.51 -24.16
CA SER A 719 -10.36 33.32 -24.91
C SER A 719 -9.14 32.60 -24.34
N LEU A 720 -8.56 33.08 -23.24
CA LEU A 720 -7.35 32.49 -22.66
C LEU A 720 -7.73 31.36 -21.69
N GLU A 721 -7.21 30.17 -21.97
CA GLU A 721 -7.20 29.03 -21.05
C GLU A 721 -5.94 29.04 -20.18
N VAL A 722 -5.90 28.20 -19.14
CA VAL A 722 -4.74 28.10 -18.22
C VAL A 722 -3.44 27.79 -18.97
N LYS A 723 -3.54 26.99 -20.05
CA LYS A 723 -2.40 26.64 -20.92
C LYS A 723 -1.82 27.82 -21.69
N ASP A 724 -2.61 28.89 -21.87
CA ASP A 724 -2.21 30.10 -22.59
C ASP A 724 -1.56 31.14 -21.65
N LEU A 725 -1.53 30.88 -20.34
CA LEU A 725 -0.94 31.76 -19.34
C LEU A 725 0.59 31.66 -19.32
N PRO A 726 1.31 32.70 -18.85
CA PRO A 726 2.75 32.66 -18.69
C PRO A 726 3.20 31.42 -17.91
N LYS A 727 4.18 30.68 -18.45
CA LYS A 727 4.69 29.45 -17.81
C LYS A 727 5.20 29.68 -16.39
N GLU A 728 5.66 30.87 -16.06
CA GLU A 728 6.09 31.24 -14.72
C GLU A 728 4.95 31.19 -13.70
N TRP A 729 3.72 31.52 -14.13
CA TRP A 729 2.53 31.53 -13.27
C TRP A 729 1.99 30.13 -13.02
N THR A 730 2.29 29.18 -13.91
CA THR A 730 1.83 27.78 -13.87
C THR A 730 2.94 26.78 -13.56
N LYS A 731 4.17 27.27 -13.30
CA LYS A 731 5.40 26.46 -13.19
C LYS A 731 5.29 25.30 -12.18
N LYS A 732 4.48 25.46 -11.12
CA LYS A 732 4.35 24.44 -10.05
C LYS A 732 3.09 23.57 -10.18
N LEU A 733 2.38 23.61 -11.31
CA LEU A 733 1.20 22.76 -11.56
C LEU A 733 1.54 21.33 -12.03
N GLN A 734 2.74 21.10 -12.57
CA GLN A 734 3.15 19.85 -13.23
C GLN A 734 3.23 18.60 -12.31
N GLY A 735 2.91 18.71 -11.02
CA GLY A 735 2.73 17.57 -10.11
C GLY A 735 1.35 17.48 -9.46
N ALA A 736 0.41 18.37 -9.82
CA ALA A 736 -0.90 18.48 -9.18
C ALA A 736 -2.08 18.11 -10.11
N GLU A 737 -1.87 18.00 -11.42
CA GLU A 737 -2.93 17.68 -12.39
C GLU A 737 -3.44 16.23 -12.27
N GLU A 738 -2.62 15.28 -11.82
CA GLU A 738 -3.05 13.88 -11.61
C GLU A 738 -4.05 13.70 -10.44
N VAL A 739 -4.08 14.62 -9.48
CA VAL A 739 -4.93 14.48 -8.28
C VAL A 739 -6.28 15.22 -8.42
N HIS A 740 -6.36 16.25 -9.26
CA HIS A 740 -7.53 17.14 -9.34
C HIS A 740 -8.48 16.89 -10.51
N GLN A 741 -8.08 16.13 -11.53
CA GLN A 741 -9.01 15.69 -12.57
C GLN A 741 -10.10 14.76 -12.00
N ALA A 742 -9.79 14.02 -10.94
CA ALA A 742 -10.74 13.17 -10.21
C ALA A 742 -11.78 13.95 -9.37
N THR A 743 -11.48 15.16 -8.91
CA THR A 743 -12.42 15.98 -8.11
C THR A 743 -13.29 16.91 -8.97
N ALA A 744 -12.77 17.37 -10.11
CA ALA A 744 -13.54 18.20 -11.05
C ALA A 744 -14.67 17.43 -11.76
N ASP A 745 -14.50 16.14 -12.04
CA ASP A 745 -15.56 15.30 -12.62
C ASP A 745 -16.66 14.93 -11.62
N GLY A 746 -16.37 15.01 -10.32
CA GLY A 746 -17.38 14.90 -9.25
C GLY A 746 -18.25 16.15 -9.11
N ALA A 747 -17.72 17.34 -9.42
CA ALA A 747 -18.45 18.61 -9.32
C ALA A 747 -19.30 18.94 -10.56
N LYS A 748 -19.07 18.28 -11.70
CA LYS A 748 -19.84 18.47 -12.94
C LYS A 748 -21.14 17.67 -13.03
N ARG A 749 -21.50 16.89 -11.99
CA ARG A 749 -22.76 16.14 -11.91
C ARG A 749 -23.58 16.51 -10.66
N SER A 750 -24.00 17.77 -10.59
CA SER A 750 -25.24 18.14 -9.91
C SER A 750 -25.79 19.40 -10.58
N PRO A 751 -27.06 19.43 -10.99
CA PRO A 751 -27.68 20.64 -11.53
C PRO A 751 -27.68 21.80 -10.52
#